data_AF-A0A930JKA1-F1
#
_entry.id   AF-A0A930JKA1-F1
#
_cell.length_a   1.000
_cell.length_b   1.000
_cell.length_c   1.000
_cell.angle_alpha   90.00
_cell.angle_beta   90.00
_cell.angle_gamma   90.00
#
_symmetry.space_group_name_H-M   'P 1'
#
loop_
_entity.id
_entity.type
_entity.pdbx_description
1 polymer ?
#
loop_
_entity_poly.entity_id
_entity_poly.type
_entity_poly.pdbx_seq_one_letter_code
_entity_poly.pdbx_strand_id
1 'polypeptide(L)'
;VESQKDNGGIKESLNGEKDNYQFSARAVIDRYKKDDMPLGWILPNDGYGAGYGQTSTLDGNIDNLKSLGDYARKNGVEIGLWTQSNLHPVDSIPALLQRDIVKEVRDAGVRVLKTDVAWVGAGYSFGLNGIADVANIMPYYGSDARPFIITLDGWAGTQRYGGVWSGDQTGGEWEYIRFHIPTYIGSGLSGMGNITSDMDGIFGGKNLSVNIRDFQWKTFTPMQLNMDGWGSNPKYPQALGEPATSINRSYLKLKSMLLPYTYSCAHEAVTGKPLMRAMFLDDSNDYTHSSATRYQYMYGPSFLVAPVYQNTAADKEGNDVRNGIYLPKGTWYDYFTGATYEGGCILNDYFAPIWKLPVLVKSGAIIPMVNANNNPSEIDKKRRVFELYPDGKTEFTLYDDDGTTQKYLANEKATTRITSDLNDKQVLTVSIDKTEGSFDGMVKNQSTTFYLNTNAKPKKLTAVIGGKKIRLTEAEQGDNTWQYVQASNINRFSTANSEMERLLVTKNAQIIVRLASCDITKEAVELRVEGFARLNKSNETLRKKGALTAPELLEADIQSYSVTPKWKPVQNADYYEIAFNGQTYTTIRHNSLLFDDLQPATDYDFKVRAVNSEGASEWTPLHVKTAVNPLEYAIQGLTATSTARDMEGFEINRLVDFSTTGDIWHTYYYTKAVPFDFTVDLHSTNTLDKLQYVPRANGGNGTITKCDIAVSKDGRNWTEIGPQQWTRDGRTKEVTLSTHPVARYVKVSVKEAVGNFGSGREFYVFKVPGTKTILPGDINLDGKVDENDFTSYMNYTGLKKGDADFDGYISGGDINGNGLIDAYDISNVAMHLEDGWNDDDIAPVGGKVYYEYNRKSYAAGDDVIIKVKGKDLQSVNAFNLIFPYSPKELQFVKVETDPSMVMRNLTYDRHHSDGSQVLYPTFVNVGDHHTFNGDADLLVIRMKALKPFVVKNTTAKGLLVDKQLREVEL
;
A
#
# COMPACT_ATOMS: atom_id res chain seq x y z
N VAL A 1 -14.81 13.67 6.86
CA VAL A 1 -15.73 14.56 6.11
C VAL A 1 -16.20 15.65 7.06
N GLU A 2 -15.49 16.79 7.10
CA GLU A 2 -15.89 17.99 7.83
C GLU A 2 -17.04 18.69 7.12
N SER A 3 -18.07 19.05 7.90
CA SER A 3 -19.27 19.79 7.53
C SER A 3 -19.58 19.76 6.02
N GLN A 4 -20.24 18.70 5.56
CA GLN A 4 -20.80 18.66 4.20
C GLN A 4 -21.50 20.00 3.93
N LYS A 5 -20.94 20.76 2.98
CA LYS A 5 -21.58 21.96 2.41
C LYS A 5 -22.94 21.51 1.91
N ASP A 6 -24.01 22.17 2.36
CA ASP A 6 -25.37 21.89 1.89
C ASP A 6 -25.43 22.20 0.38
N ASN A 7 -25.25 21.15 -0.43
CA ASN A 7 -25.08 21.23 -1.88
C ASN A 7 -26.22 20.51 -2.63
N GLY A 8 -27.31 20.17 -1.94
CA GLY A 8 -28.47 19.46 -2.51
C GLY A 8 -28.35 17.93 -2.55
N GLY A 9 -27.32 17.32 -1.97
CA GLY A 9 -27.16 15.86 -1.85
C GLY A 9 -27.95 15.21 -0.70
N ILE A 10 -28.02 13.87 -0.69
CA ILE A 10 -28.61 13.08 0.42
C ILE A 10 -27.54 12.89 1.49
N LYS A 11 -27.80 13.41 2.70
CA LYS A 11 -26.90 13.26 3.84
C LYS A 11 -26.89 11.82 4.34
N GLU A 12 -25.71 11.25 4.56
CA GLU A 12 -25.54 9.91 5.13
C GLU A 12 -25.94 9.86 6.62
N SER A 13 -26.20 8.66 7.15
CA SER A 13 -26.41 8.43 8.59
C SER A 13 -26.01 7.00 8.95
N LEU A 14 -25.62 6.75 10.20
CA LEU A 14 -25.19 5.42 10.63
C LEU A 14 -26.32 4.38 10.48
N ASN A 15 -27.55 4.75 10.84
CA ASN A 15 -28.68 3.82 10.94
C ASN A 15 -29.65 3.89 9.76
N GLY A 16 -29.50 4.86 8.86
CA GLY A 16 -30.35 4.96 7.67
C GLY A 16 -31.76 5.50 7.96
N GLU A 17 -31.93 6.20 9.07
CA GLU A 17 -33.21 6.58 9.65
C GLU A 17 -33.86 7.82 9.02
N LYS A 18 -33.21 8.43 8.02
CA LYS A 18 -33.63 9.70 7.38
C LYS A 18 -33.91 9.52 5.90
N ASP A 19 -34.63 8.44 5.56
CA ASP A 19 -34.94 8.03 4.17
C ASP A 19 -33.68 7.88 3.29
N ASN A 20 -32.57 7.46 3.92
CA ASN A 20 -31.23 7.39 3.34
C ASN A 20 -30.57 6.02 3.56
N TYR A 21 -31.36 4.96 3.80
CA TYR A 21 -30.86 3.64 4.24
C TYR A 21 -29.72 3.08 3.38
N GLN A 22 -29.81 3.21 2.05
CA GLN A 22 -28.77 2.70 1.14
C GLN A 22 -27.40 3.38 1.32
N PHE A 23 -27.34 4.55 1.95
CA PHE A 23 -26.11 5.29 2.24
C PHE A 23 -25.70 5.16 3.72
N SER A 24 -26.19 4.14 4.42
CA SER A 24 -25.93 3.94 5.85
C SER A 24 -24.92 2.84 6.14
N ALA A 25 -24.33 2.89 7.34
CA ALA A 25 -23.44 1.82 7.83
C ALA A 25 -24.19 0.48 8.00
N ARG A 26 -25.50 0.50 8.34
CA ARG A 26 -26.32 -0.73 8.36
C ARG A 26 -26.41 -1.39 6.98
N ALA A 27 -26.58 -0.59 5.92
CA ALA A 27 -26.60 -1.13 4.57
C ALA A 27 -25.26 -1.76 4.16
N VAL A 28 -24.12 -1.30 4.70
CA VAL A 28 -22.83 -1.97 4.50
C VAL A 28 -22.85 -3.37 5.10
N ILE A 29 -23.29 -3.53 6.35
CA ILE A 29 -23.42 -4.85 7.01
C ILE A 29 -24.34 -5.76 6.19
N ASP A 30 -25.46 -5.23 5.69
CA ASP A 30 -26.40 -5.98 4.87
C ASP A 30 -25.80 -6.43 3.53
N ARG A 31 -24.95 -5.61 2.90
CA ARG A 31 -24.22 -6.00 1.67
C ARG A 31 -23.30 -7.19 1.93
N TYR A 32 -22.45 -7.12 2.96
CA TYR A 32 -21.56 -8.24 3.32
C TYR A 32 -22.35 -9.53 3.57
N LYS A 33 -23.45 -9.44 4.32
CA LYS A 33 -24.32 -10.58 4.59
C LYS A 33 -24.99 -11.12 3.33
N LYS A 34 -25.54 -10.25 2.48
CA LYS A 34 -26.20 -10.61 1.22
C LYS A 34 -25.25 -11.35 0.28
N ASP A 35 -24.00 -10.87 0.21
CA ASP A 35 -22.97 -11.44 -0.65
C ASP A 35 -22.17 -12.55 0.04
N ASP A 36 -22.62 -13.08 1.19
CA ASP A 36 -21.98 -14.16 1.97
C ASP A 36 -20.47 -13.92 2.23
N MET A 37 -20.12 -12.68 2.57
CA MET A 37 -18.76 -12.25 2.86
C MET A 37 -18.49 -12.24 4.37
N PRO A 38 -17.36 -12.81 4.84
CA PRO A 38 -16.94 -12.64 6.22
C PRO A 38 -16.73 -11.17 6.60
N LEU A 39 -17.22 -10.81 7.79
CA LEU A 39 -17.11 -9.47 8.38
C LEU A 39 -16.98 -9.59 9.89
N GLY A 40 -15.82 -9.22 10.44
CA GLY A 40 -15.58 -9.26 11.89
C GLY A 40 -16.00 -7.98 12.62
N TRP A 41 -15.77 -6.83 12.01
CA TRP A 41 -16.04 -5.53 12.62
C TRP A 41 -16.26 -4.43 11.56
N ILE A 42 -16.86 -3.31 11.97
CA ILE A 42 -17.08 -2.11 11.15
C ILE A 42 -16.73 -0.84 11.94
N LEU A 43 -16.11 0.14 11.29
CA LEU A 43 -15.76 1.44 11.87
C LEU A 43 -16.49 2.56 11.10
N PRO A 44 -17.43 3.31 11.70
CA PRO A 44 -18.35 4.18 10.97
C PRO A 44 -18.01 5.69 11.01
N ASN A 45 -16.88 6.10 11.62
CA ASN A 45 -16.55 7.50 11.88
C ASN A 45 -15.13 7.91 11.46
N ASP A 46 -14.53 7.27 10.46
CA ASP A 46 -13.13 7.54 10.08
C ASP A 46 -12.94 8.96 9.55
N GLY A 47 -11.96 9.67 10.11
CA GLY A 47 -11.54 11.00 9.68
C GLY A 47 -12.21 12.19 10.38
N TYR A 48 -11.51 13.33 10.34
CA TYR A 48 -11.95 14.58 10.95
C TYR A 48 -13.35 15.00 10.48
N GLY A 49 -14.12 15.50 11.43
CA GLY A 49 -15.45 16.04 11.18
C GLY A 49 -16.58 15.03 11.02
N ALA A 50 -16.29 13.73 10.97
CA ALA A 50 -17.32 12.71 10.72
C ALA A 50 -18.32 12.59 11.87
N GLY A 51 -17.81 12.38 13.09
CA GLY A 51 -18.64 12.05 14.27
C GLY A 51 -19.37 10.71 14.11
N TYR A 52 -20.22 10.37 15.08
CA TYR A 52 -21.02 9.13 15.07
C TYR A 52 -22.51 9.39 15.35
N GLY A 53 -22.96 10.63 15.20
CA GLY A 53 -24.35 11.03 15.40
C GLY A 53 -24.62 12.42 14.87
N GLN A 54 -25.91 12.77 14.78
CA GLN A 54 -26.37 14.05 14.21
C GLN A 54 -27.31 14.79 15.17
N THR A 55 -27.25 14.44 16.45
CA THR A 55 -28.01 15.10 17.51
C THR A 55 -27.23 16.29 18.06
N SER A 56 -27.90 17.17 18.79
CA SER A 56 -27.28 18.34 19.42
C SER A 56 -26.52 18.03 20.72
N THR A 57 -26.47 16.77 21.15
CA THR A 57 -25.88 16.35 22.44
C THR A 57 -24.98 15.14 22.25
N LEU A 58 -23.91 15.04 23.06
CA LEU A 58 -23.04 13.87 23.05
C LEU A 58 -23.82 12.58 23.37
N ASP A 59 -24.68 12.60 24.39
CA ASP A 59 -25.47 11.42 24.78
C ASP A 59 -26.38 10.92 23.65
N GLY A 60 -27.08 11.82 22.95
CA GLY A 60 -27.88 11.44 21.78
C GLY A 60 -27.03 10.85 20.64
N ASN A 61 -25.77 11.26 20.49
CA ASN A 61 -24.84 10.68 19.52
C ASN A 61 -24.34 9.30 19.97
N ILE A 62 -24.08 9.11 21.28
CA ILE A 62 -23.76 7.80 21.88
C ILE A 62 -24.93 6.83 21.67
N ASP A 63 -26.17 7.26 21.89
CA ASP A 63 -27.36 6.42 21.65
C ASP A 63 -27.50 6.05 20.17
N ASN A 64 -27.20 6.98 19.25
CA ASN A 64 -27.18 6.69 17.81
C ASN A 64 -26.12 5.64 17.45
N LEU A 65 -24.92 5.74 18.02
CA LEU A 65 -23.85 4.76 17.84
C LEU A 65 -24.24 3.40 18.46
N LYS A 66 -24.83 3.40 19.65
CA LYS A 66 -25.35 2.19 20.31
C LYS A 66 -26.37 1.47 19.43
N SER A 67 -27.27 2.21 18.80
CA SER A 67 -28.26 1.67 17.86
C SER A 67 -27.60 0.94 16.68
N LEU A 68 -26.49 1.46 16.14
CA LEU A 68 -25.71 0.77 15.13
C LEU A 68 -25.02 -0.48 15.72
N GLY A 69 -24.40 -0.34 16.89
CA GLY A 69 -23.72 -1.44 17.59
C GLY A 69 -24.64 -2.63 17.86
N ASP A 70 -25.87 -2.38 18.32
CA ASP A 70 -26.86 -3.44 18.59
C ASP A 70 -27.28 -4.14 17.29
N TYR A 71 -27.40 -3.40 16.18
CA TYR A 71 -27.65 -3.96 14.85
C TYR A 71 -26.47 -4.81 14.34
N ALA A 72 -25.25 -4.31 14.49
CA ALA A 72 -24.03 -5.00 14.07
C ALA A 72 -23.85 -6.32 14.83
N ARG A 73 -23.97 -6.30 16.16
CA ARG A 73 -23.83 -7.50 17.02
C ARG A 73 -24.90 -8.55 16.74
N LYS A 74 -26.13 -8.14 16.39
CA LYS A 74 -27.19 -9.07 15.92
C LYS A 74 -26.78 -9.83 14.65
N ASN A 75 -25.85 -9.29 13.87
CA ASN A 75 -25.29 -9.91 12.68
C ASN A 75 -23.86 -10.48 12.90
N GLY A 76 -23.41 -10.58 14.16
CA GLY A 76 -22.10 -11.11 14.52
C GLY A 76 -20.92 -10.18 14.20
N VAL A 77 -21.18 -8.89 14.03
CA VAL A 77 -20.20 -7.86 13.69
C VAL A 77 -19.98 -6.94 14.88
N GLU A 78 -18.72 -6.69 15.25
CA GLU A 78 -18.37 -5.71 16.27
C GLU A 78 -18.26 -4.28 15.69
N ILE A 79 -18.34 -3.26 16.53
CA ILE A 79 -18.13 -1.87 16.10
C ILE A 79 -16.80 -1.32 16.61
N GLY A 80 -16.15 -0.52 15.77
CA GLY A 80 -14.95 0.24 16.09
C GLY A 80 -15.14 1.74 15.94
N LEU A 81 -14.18 2.52 16.43
CA LEU A 81 -14.12 3.97 16.21
C LEU A 81 -12.73 4.45 15.85
N TRP A 82 -12.67 5.41 14.92
CA TRP A 82 -11.54 6.30 14.77
C TRP A 82 -11.49 7.26 15.96
N THR A 83 -10.32 7.44 16.59
CA THR A 83 -10.18 8.10 17.89
C THR A 83 -9.08 9.13 17.92
N GLN A 84 -9.45 10.33 18.37
CA GLN A 84 -8.60 11.52 18.51
C GLN A 84 -7.96 11.58 19.91
N SER A 85 -7.01 12.50 20.10
CA SER A 85 -6.29 12.71 21.37
C SER A 85 -7.20 13.09 22.54
N ASN A 86 -8.29 13.82 22.28
CA ASN A 86 -9.27 14.18 23.32
C ASN A 86 -10.22 13.00 23.60
N LEU A 87 -9.80 12.09 24.49
CA LEU A 87 -10.59 10.90 24.86
C LEU A 87 -11.82 11.21 25.72
N HIS A 88 -11.89 12.40 26.31
CA HIS A 88 -12.92 12.79 27.27
C HIS A 88 -13.62 14.10 26.85
N PRO A 89 -14.85 14.35 27.36
CA PRO A 89 -15.60 15.54 26.98
C PRO A 89 -14.86 16.83 27.27
N VAL A 90 -14.86 17.74 26.30
CA VAL A 90 -14.36 19.11 26.43
C VAL A 90 -15.51 20.05 26.09
N ASP A 91 -15.93 20.91 27.03
CA ASP A 91 -17.13 21.74 26.90
C ASP A 91 -17.10 22.72 25.71
N SER A 92 -15.91 23.12 25.28
CA SER A 92 -15.73 24.00 24.12
C SER A 92 -15.88 23.30 22.77
N ILE A 93 -15.94 21.96 22.73
CA ILE A 93 -16.07 21.17 21.50
C ILE A 93 -17.56 20.88 21.25
N PRO A 94 -18.10 21.16 20.03
CA PRO A 94 -19.47 20.83 19.69
C PRO A 94 -19.77 19.33 19.81
N ALA A 95 -21.01 18.99 20.17
CA ALA A 95 -21.44 17.60 20.42
C ALA A 95 -21.17 16.61 19.28
N LEU A 96 -21.08 17.07 18.02
CA LEU A 96 -20.73 16.24 16.86
C LEU A 96 -19.28 15.71 16.95
N LEU A 97 -18.37 16.53 17.48
CA LEU A 97 -16.93 16.28 17.52
C LEU A 97 -16.42 15.92 18.93
N GLN A 98 -17.28 16.07 19.93
CA GLN A 98 -16.96 15.70 21.31
C GLN A 98 -16.87 14.17 21.44
N ARG A 99 -16.00 13.70 22.34
CA ARG A 99 -15.73 12.28 22.58
C ARG A 99 -15.88 11.94 24.05
N ASP A 100 -16.28 10.71 24.32
CA ASP A 100 -16.24 10.12 25.66
C ASP A 100 -15.96 8.63 25.51
N ILE A 101 -14.68 8.27 25.52
CA ILE A 101 -14.24 6.90 25.29
C ILE A 101 -14.85 5.92 26.29
N VAL A 102 -15.18 6.37 27.51
CA VAL A 102 -15.82 5.53 28.52
C VAL A 102 -17.24 5.19 28.10
N LYS A 103 -18.04 6.17 27.68
CA LYS A 103 -19.41 5.93 27.18
C LYS A 103 -19.41 5.17 25.85
N GLU A 104 -18.47 5.46 24.96
CA GLU A 104 -18.33 4.75 23.68
C GLU A 104 -18.06 3.26 23.91
N VAL A 105 -17.17 2.91 24.84
CA VAL A 105 -16.83 1.52 25.17
C VAL A 105 -17.93 0.85 26.01
N ARG A 106 -18.40 1.51 27.07
CA ARG A 106 -19.35 0.94 28.05
C ARG A 106 -20.78 0.91 27.53
N ASP A 107 -21.25 2.02 26.97
CA ASP A 107 -22.68 2.23 26.68
C ASP A 107 -23.01 1.87 25.22
N ALA A 108 -22.16 2.28 24.26
CA ALA A 108 -22.34 1.93 22.85
C ALA A 108 -21.76 0.54 22.48
N GLY A 109 -20.78 0.07 23.26
CA GLY A 109 -20.18 -1.26 23.08
C GLY A 109 -19.09 -1.29 22.01
N VAL A 110 -18.28 -0.24 21.88
CA VAL A 110 -17.12 -0.20 20.97
C VAL A 110 -16.04 -1.18 21.40
N ARG A 111 -15.48 -1.94 20.45
CA ARG A 111 -14.45 -2.99 20.70
C ARG A 111 -13.20 -2.88 19.84
N VAL A 112 -13.21 -2.05 18.80
CA VAL A 112 -12.05 -1.78 17.94
C VAL A 112 -11.74 -0.28 17.95
N LEU A 113 -10.47 0.09 18.00
CA LEU A 113 -10.07 1.50 17.95
C LEU A 113 -8.97 1.71 16.93
N LYS A 114 -9.15 2.71 16.05
CA LYS A 114 -8.14 3.17 15.10
C LYS A 114 -7.66 4.55 15.55
N THR A 115 -6.35 4.74 15.66
CA THR A 115 -5.81 6.04 16.07
C THR A 115 -5.84 7.04 14.93
N ASP A 116 -6.05 8.30 15.30
CA ASP A 116 -5.90 9.47 14.46
C ASP A 116 -4.41 9.81 14.22
N VAL A 117 -4.04 10.11 12.98
CA VAL A 117 -2.67 10.52 12.64
C VAL A 117 -2.26 11.82 13.33
N ALA A 118 -3.12 12.83 13.51
CA ALA A 118 -2.66 14.03 14.24
C ALA A 118 -2.60 13.81 15.76
N TRP A 119 -3.06 12.66 16.26
CA TRP A 119 -2.77 12.25 17.62
C TRP A 119 -1.41 11.57 17.73
N VAL A 120 -1.15 10.54 16.92
CA VAL A 120 0.06 9.70 17.07
C VAL A 120 1.23 10.13 16.18
N GLY A 121 1.02 11.04 15.22
CA GLY A 121 1.95 11.37 14.13
C GLY A 121 3.21 12.13 14.53
N ALA A 122 3.24 12.70 15.74
CA ALA A 122 4.50 13.15 16.34
C ALA A 122 5.46 11.98 16.66
N GLY A 123 4.95 10.74 16.63
CA GLY A 123 5.70 9.50 16.77
C GLY A 123 6.25 9.25 18.17
N TYR A 124 7.15 8.26 18.25
CA TYR A 124 7.92 7.94 19.45
C TYR A 124 7.03 7.70 20.68
N SER A 125 7.16 8.54 21.71
CA SER A 125 6.39 8.42 22.95
C SER A 125 4.92 8.82 22.79
N PHE A 126 4.57 9.67 21.82
CA PHE A 126 3.18 10.08 21.59
C PHE A 126 2.33 8.89 21.13
N GLY A 127 2.80 8.15 20.11
CA GLY A 127 2.12 6.95 19.63
C GLY A 127 1.96 5.88 20.71
N LEU A 128 2.98 5.68 21.57
CA LEU A 128 2.93 4.69 22.63
C LEU A 128 2.04 5.10 23.81
N ASN A 129 2.15 6.35 24.28
CA ASN A 129 1.38 6.84 25.41
C ASN A 129 -0.09 7.04 25.04
N GLY A 130 -0.38 7.48 23.80
CA GLY A 130 -1.74 7.69 23.34
C GLY A 130 -2.60 6.44 23.48
N ILE A 131 -2.09 5.29 23.05
CA ILE A 131 -2.85 4.04 23.09
C ILE A 131 -2.89 3.37 24.47
N ALA A 132 -2.05 3.80 25.42
CA ALA A 132 -1.95 3.16 26.73
C ALA A 132 -3.22 3.35 27.57
N ASP A 133 -3.79 4.56 27.58
CA ASP A 133 -5.03 4.86 28.30
C ASP A 133 -6.20 4.04 27.75
N VAL A 134 -6.30 4.01 26.42
CA VAL A 134 -7.29 3.21 25.71
C VAL A 134 -7.15 1.72 26.03
N ALA A 135 -5.93 1.20 26.07
CA ALA A 135 -5.66 -0.20 26.40
C ALA A 135 -6.07 -0.57 27.84
N ASN A 136 -6.17 0.41 28.75
CA ASN A 136 -6.69 0.22 30.11
C ASN A 136 -8.22 0.42 30.19
N ILE A 137 -8.76 1.39 29.44
CA ILE A 137 -10.19 1.72 29.43
C ILE A 137 -11.01 0.59 28.83
N MET A 138 -10.53 -0.02 27.74
CA MET A 138 -11.23 -1.11 27.04
C MET A 138 -11.57 -2.28 27.98
N PRO A 139 -10.63 -2.89 28.72
CA PRO A 139 -10.96 -3.96 29.65
C PRO A 139 -11.75 -3.46 30.86
N TYR A 140 -11.38 -2.31 31.45
CA TYR A 140 -12.01 -1.83 32.69
C TYR A 140 -13.49 -1.46 32.52
N TYR A 141 -13.83 -0.75 31.44
CA TYR A 141 -15.21 -0.29 31.18
C TYR A 141 -15.95 -1.13 30.13
N GLY A 142 -15.24 -1.94 29.33
CA GLY A 142 -15.78 -2.72 28.21
C GLY A 142 -16.04 -4.19 28.52
N SER A 143 -16.36 -4.52 29.77
CA SER A 143 -16.63 -5.89 30.22
C SER A 143 -15.45 -6.85 30.02
N ASP A 144 -14.25 -6.43 30.46
CA ASP A 144 -13.00 -7.19 30.37
C ASP A 144 -12.57 -7.54 28.93
N ALA A 145 -13.11 -6.82 27.94
CA ALA A 145 -12.75 -7.02 26.54
C ALA A 145 -11.25 -6.80 26.32
N ARG A 146 -10.61 -7.71 25.58
CA ARG A 146 -9.22 -7.53 25.15
C ARG A 146 -9.10 -6.31 24.23
N PRO A 147 -8.08 -5.45 24.41
CA PRO A 147 -7.86 -4.32 23.52
C PRO A 147 -7.63 -4.76 22.07
N PHE A 148 -8.40 -4.18 21.15
CA PHE A 148 -8.14 -4.25 19.72
C PHE A 148 -7.88 -2.83 19.22
N ILE A 149 -6.61 -2.44 19.20
CA ILE A 149 -6.15 -1.12 18.76
C ILE A 149 -5.34 -1.29 17.48
N ILE A 150 -5.68 -0.50 16.46
CA ILE A 150 -4.95 -0.37 15.20
C ILE A 150 -4.32 1.03 15.21
N THR A 151 -3.00 1.10 15.13
CA THR A 151 -2.26 2.37 15.13
C THR A 151 -1.23 2.43 14.00
N LEU A 152 -0.55 3.56 13.91
CA LEU A 152 0.66 3.81 13.13
C LEU A 152 1.62 4.64 14.00
N ASP A 153 2.79 4.99 13.47
CA ASP A 153 3.81 5.83 14.14
C ASP A 153 4.15 5.41 15.58
N GLY A 154 4.26 4.09 15.75
CA GLY A 154 4.57 3.48 17.03
C GLY A 154 6.04 3.63 17.44
N TRP A 155 6.41 2.92 18.51
CA TRP A 155 7.78 2.81 19.00
C TRP A 155 8.04 1.40 19.55
N ALA A 156 9.25 1.16 20.04
CA ALA A 156 9.57 -0.06 20.76
C ALA A 156 8.57 -0.27 21.92
N GLY A 157 7.81 -1.36 21.85
CA GLY A 157 6.83 -1.73 22.87
C GLY A 157 5.37 -1.47 22.49
N THR A 158 5.06 -0.85 21.34
CA THR A 158 3.67 -0.67 20.86
C THR A 158 2.89 -1.99 20.79
N GLN A 159 3.56 -3.09 20.46
CA GLN A 159 2.94 -4.42 20.29
C GLN A 159 2.24 -4.96 21.55
N ARG A 160 2.53 -4.41 22.73
CA ARG A 160 1.87 -4.81 23.98
C ARG A 160 0.47 -4.21 24.14
N TYR A 161 0.12 -3.21 23.33
CA TYR A 161 -1.17 -2.52 23.38
C TYR A 161 -1.99 -2.69 22.10
N GLY A 162 -1.35 -2.71 20.93
CA GLY A 162 -2.05 -2.71 19.65
C GLY A 162 -1.23 -3.25 18.49
N GLY A 163 -1.91 -3.46 17.36
CA GLY A 163 -1.30 -3.75 16.08
C GLY A 163 -1.09 -2.49 15.24
N VAL A 164 -0.35 -2.63 14.14
CA VAL A 164 -0.07 -1.53 13.21
C VAL A 164 -0.76 -1.69 11.87
N TRP A 165 -1.06 -0.57 11.24
CA TRP A 165 -1.45 -0.45 9.85
C TRP A 165 -0.42 0.35 9.08
N SER A 166 -0.23 0.04 7.79
CA SER A 166 0.87 0.55 6.98
C SER A 166 0.76 1.99 6.49
N GLY A 167 -0.33 2.71 6.75
CA GLY A 167 -0.55 4.04 6.18
C GLY A 167 -1.40 4.01 4.91
N ASP A 168 -1.64 5.20 4.37
CA ASP A 168 -2.44 5.42 3.16
C ASP A 168 -1.57 5.22 1.91
N GLN A 169 -2.01 4.35 0.98
CA GLN A 169 -1.39 4.21 -0.34
C GLN A 169 -2.43 3.94 -1.43
N THR A 170 -2.01 4.11 -2.68
CA THR A 170 -2.81 3.84 -3.87
C THR A 170 -2.80 2.35 -4.24
N GLY A 171 -3.99 1.74 -4.28
CA GLY A 171 -4.18 0.39 -4.81
C GLY A 171 -4.57 0.37 -6.29
N GLY A 172 -4.91 -0.80 -6.82
CA GLY A 172 -5.04 -1.02 -8.26
C GLY A 172 -3.71 -1.16 -9.02
N GLU A 173 -2.59 -1.10 -8.30
CA GLU A 173 -1.22 -1.17 -8.83
C GLU A 173 -0.48 -2.40 -8.29
N TRP A 174 0.31 -3.07 -9.13
CA TRP A 174 1.13 -4.23 -8.71
C TRP A 174 2.13 -3.87 -7.61
N GLU A 175 2.64 -2.64 -7.64
CA GLU A 175 3.52 -2.11 -6.61
C GLU A 175 2.91 -2.27 -5.21
N TYR A 176 1.60 -2.03 -5.07
CA TYR A 176 0.86 -2.13 -3.80
C TYR A 176 1.06 -3.50 -3.14
N ILE A 177 1.01 -4.59 -3.94
CA ILE A 177 1.28 -5.93 -3.44
C ILE A 177 2.78 -6.11 -3.19
N ARG A 178 3.63 -5.74 -4.16
CA ARG A 178 5.07 -5.98 -4.12
C ARG A 178 5.74 -5.41 -2.87
N PHE A 179 5.46 -4.15 -2.52
CA PHE A 179 6.11 -3.51 -1.37
C PHE A 179 5.53 -3.98 -0.02
N HIS A 180 4.26 -4.41 0.02
CA HIS A 180 3.64 -4.86 1.27
C HIS A 180 4.18 -6.19 1.78
N ILE A 181 4.55 -7.14 0.91
CA ILE A 181 5.06 -8.44 1.35
C ILE A 181 6.29 -8.29 2.28
N PRO A 182 7.38 -7.60 1.89
CA PRO A 182 8.51 -7.37 2.79
C PRO A 182 8.15 -6.44 3.97
N THR A 183 7.18 -5.53 3.82
CA THR A 183 6.70 -4.68 4.93
C THR A 183 6.11 -5.53 6.07
N TYR A 184 5.25 -6.52 5.73
CA TYR A 184 4.67 -7.42 6.73
C TYR A 184 5.72 -8.33 7.38
N ILE A 185 6.67 -8.84 6.58
CA ILE A 185 7.78 -9.65 7.09
C ILE A 185 8.64 -8.84 8.06
N GLY A 186 9.02 -7.62 7.68
CA GLY A 186 9.81 -6.70 8.51
C GLY A 186 9.12 -6.31 9.82
N SER A 187 7.79 -6.10 9.78
CA SER A 187 6.98 -5.86 10.98
C SER A 187 7.06 -7.03 11.95
N GLY A 188 6.87 -8.26 11.47
CA GLY A 188 6.99 -9.47 12.28
C GLY A 188 8.38 -9.63 12.91
N LEU A 189 9.45 -9.37 12.13
CA LEU A 189 10.83 -9.38 12.62
C LEU A 189 11.12 -8.30 13.68
N SER A 190 10.37 -7.21 13.65
CA SER A 190 10.49 -6.10 14.60
C SER A 190 9.65 -6.31 15.88
N GLY A 191 9.12 -7.51 16.10
CA GLY A 191 8.26 -7.83 17.24
C GLY A 191 6.82 -7.33 17.10
N MET A 192 6.45 -6.80 15.93
CA MET A 192 5.10 -6.34 15.62
C MET A 192 4.37 -7.38 14.76
N GLY A 193 3.92 -8.46 15.41
CA GLY A 193 3.25 -9.59 14.74
C GLY A 193 1.82 -9.28 14.26
N ASN A 194 1.17 -8.27 14.86
CA ASN A 194 -0.16 -7.80 14.45
C ASN A 194 0.00 -6.62 13.50
N ILE A 195 0.03 -6.90 12.20
CA ILE A 195 0.07 -5.89 11.13
C ILE A 195 -1.10 -6.08 10.17
N THR A 196 -1.57 -4.97 9.60
CA THR A 196 -2.47 -4.94 8.45
C THR A 196 -2.11 -3.82 7.46
N SER A 197 -2.83 -3.80 6.35
CA SER A 197 -2.85 -2.75 5.33
C SER A 197 -4.22 -2.80 4.65
N ASP A 198 -4.54 -1.76 3.90
CA ASP A 198 -5.85 -1.66 3.26
C ASP A 198 -6.04 -2.74 2.20
N MET A 199 -7.26 -3.24 2.03
CA MET A 199 -7.57 -4.14 0.93
C MET A 199 -7.64 -3.32 -0.36
N ASP A 200 -6.70 -3.57 -1.28
CA ASP A 200 -6.56 -2.85 -2.55
C ASP A 200 -6.41 -1.31 -2.38
N GLY A 201 -5.68 -0.89 -1.35
CA GLY A 201 -5.36 0.52 -1.02
C GLY A 201 -6.55 1.37 -0.61
N ILE A 202 -6.30 2.49 0.08
CA ILE A 202 -7.32 3.50 0.37
C ILE A 202 -7.69 4.29 -0.90
N PHE A 203 -6.68 4.71 -1.68
CA PHE A 203 -6.83 5.41 -2.95
C PHE A 203 -6.81 4.44 -4.13
N GLY A 204 -7.13 4.92 -5.33
CA GLY A 204 -7.08 4.11 -6.56
C GLY A 204 -8.08 2.96 -6.57
N GLY A 205 -7.75 1.87 -7.28
CA GLY A 205 -8.60 0.70 -7.48
C GLY A 205 -8.86 0.40 -8.96
N LYS A 206 -10.02 -0.20 -9.27
CA LYS A 206 -10.49 -0.60 -10.62
C LYS A 206 -9.65 -1.64 -11.37
N ASN A 207 -8.53 -2.10 -10.82
CA ASN A 207 -7.76 -3.20 -11.40
C ASN A 207 -8.20 -4.55 -10.81
N LEU A 208 -8.96 -5.32 -11.60
CA LEU A 208 -9.54 -6.59 -11.19
C LEU A 208 -8.48 -7.60 -10.74
N SER A 209 -7.37 -7.72 -11.47
CA SER A 209 -6.32 -8.69 -11.16
C SER A 209 -5.61 -8.35 -9.85
N VAL A 210 -5.22 -7.09 -9.65
CA VAL A 210 -4.56 -6.64 -8.41
C VAL A 210 -5.49 -6.81 -7.21
N ASN A 211 -6.76 -6.42 -7.33
CA ASN A 211 -7.75 -6.63 -6.28
C ASN A 211 -7.84 -8.10 -5.85
N ILE A 212 -8.01 -9.02 -6.82
CA ILE A 212 -8.07 -10.46 -6.55
C ILE A 212 -6.78 -10.94 -5.88
N ARG A 213 -5.60 -10.60 -6.43
CA ARG A 213 -4.32 -11.05 -5.87
C ARG A 213 -4.11 -10.54 -4.44
N ASP A 214 -4.57 -9.32 -4.13
CA ASP A 214 -4.45 -8.74 -2.79
C ASP A 214 -5.31 -9.50 -1.75
N PHE A 215 -6.56 -9.81 -2.07
CA PHE A 215 -7.42 -10.67 -1.24
C PHE A 215 -6.85 -12.08 -1.06
N GLN A 216 -6.25 -12.64 -2.10
CA GLN A 216 -5.65 -13.96 -2.07
C GLN A 216 -4.53 -14.02 -1.03
N TRP A 217 -3.50 -13.17 -1.12
CA TRP A 217 -2.35 -13.30 -0.23
C TRP A 217 -2.66 -12.83 1.20
N LYS A 218 -3.54 -11.83 1.38
CA LYS A 218 -3.98 -11.37 2.71
C LYS A 218 -4.92 -12.35 3.44
N THR A 219 -5.32 -13.44 2.79
CA THR A 219 -5.87 -14.61 3.48
C THR A 219 -4.89 -15.17 4.50
N PHE A 220 -3.60 -15.10 4.20
CA PHE A 220 -2.50 -15.63 5.03
C PHE A 220 -1.75 -14.53 5.77
N THR A 221 -2.49 -13.51 6.25
CA THR A 221 -1.96 -12.42 7.08
C THR A 221 -2.82 -12.24 8.35
N PRO A 222 -2.31 -11.55 9.41
CA PRO A 222 -3.03 -11.41 10.68
C PRO A 222 -4.40 -10.74 10.55
N MET A 223 -4.48 -9.64 9.80
CA MET A 223 -5.65 -8.75 9.75
C MET A 223 -5.84 -8.15 8.35
N GLN A 224 -7.09 -7.81 8.02
CA GLN A 224 -7.48 -7.17 6.76
C GLN A 224 -8.41 -5.98 7.04
N LEU A 225 -8.19 -4.86 6.33
CA LEU A 225 -8.92 -3.62 6.52
C LEU A 225 -9.48 -3.12 5.18
N ASN A 226 -10.81 -3.10 5.01
CA ASN A 226 -11.41 -2.47 3.83
C ASN A 226 -11.60 -0.97 4.13
N MET A 227 -10.64 -0.13 3.72
CA MET A 227 -10.64 1.30 4.02
C MET A 227 -11.39 2.10 2.94
N ASP A 228 -12.71 2.25 3.13
CA ASP A 228 -13.63 2.80 2.13
C ASP A 228 -13.78 4.33 2.20
N GLY A 229 -14.27 4.94 1.12
CA GLY A 229 -14.65 6.36 1.07
C GLY A 229 -13.74 7.28 0.24
N TRP A 230 -12.54 6.84 -0.11
CA TRP A 230 -11.53 7.64 -0.84
C TRP A 230 -11.05 6.99 -2.15
N GLY A 231 -11.54 5.79 -2.46
CA GLY A 231 -11.14 5.03 -3.64
C GLY A 231 -11.81 5.45 -4.93
N SER A 232 -11.25 5.01 -6.06
CA SER A 232 -11.87 5.09 -7.39
C SER A 232 -13.12 4.21 -7.52
N ASN A 233 -13.31 3.27 -6.60
CA ASN A 233 -14.49 2.42 -6.40
C ASN A 233 -14.65 2.11 -4.90
N PRO A 234 -15.84 1.66 -4.45
CA PRO A 234 -16.02 1.16 -3.08
C PRO A 234 -15.02 0.06 -2.77
N LYS A 235 -14.51 0.01 -1.53
CA LYS A 235 -13.46 -0.94 -1.14
C LYS A 235 -13.99 -2.28 -0.61
N TYR A 236 -15.22 -2.66 -0.96
CA TYR A 236 -15.81 -3.94 -0.57
C TYR A 236 -15.23 -5.11 -1.38
N PRO A 237 -15.16 -6.34 -0.82
CA PRO A 237 -14.61 -7.51 -1.52
C PRO A 237 -15.36 -7.89 -2.81
N GLN A 238 -16.63 -7.50 -2.94
CA GLN A 238 -17.47 -7.75 -4.11
C GLN A 238 -17.57 -6.54 -5.07
N ALA A 239 -16.85 -5.45 -4.81
CA ALA A 239 -17.05 -4.17 -5.51
C ALA A 239 -16.79 -4.23 -7.03
N LEU A 240 -15.92 -5.14 -7.47
CA LEU A 240 -15.55 -5.28 -8.89
C LEU A 240 -16.35 -6.37 -9.64
N GLY A 241 -17.37 -6.97 -9.01
CA GLY A 241 -18.21 -7.99 -9.65
C GLY A 241 -17.51 -9.34 -9.84
N GLU A 242 -17.97 -10.16 -10.79
CA GLU A 242 -17.35 -11.45 -11.14
C GLU A 242 -16.19 -11.27 -12.12
N PRO A 243 -15.11 -12.09 -12.05
CA PRO A 243 -14.92 -13.23 -11.15
C PRO A 243 -14.41 -12.87 -9.75
N ALA A 244 -14.13 -11.59 -9.47
CA ALA A 244 -13.51 -11.15 -8.21
C ALA A 244 -14.36 -11.52 -6.99
N THR A 245 -15.68 -11.36 -7.06
CA THR A 245 -16.62 -11.68 -5.96
C THR A 245 -16.51 -13.14 -5.54
N SER A 246 -16.59 -14.09 -6.48
CA SER A 246 -16.46 -15.52 -6.17
C SER A 246 -15.09 -15.91 -5.60
N ILE A 247 -14.03 -15.33 -6.16
CA ILE A 247 -12.65 -15.62 -5.73
C ILE A 247 -12.40 -15.01 -4.34
N ASN A 248 -12.68 -13.72 -4.15
CA ASN A 248 -12.50 -13.02 -2.87
C ASN A 248 -13.31 -13.70 -1.76
N ARG A 249 -14.57 -14.09 -2.01
CA ARG A 249 -15.38 -14.87 -1.06
C ARG A 249 -14.69 -16.18 -0.68
N SER A 250 -14.21 -16.94 -1.67
CA SER A 250 -13.57 -18.23 -1.44
C SER A 250 -12.33 -18.12 -0.54
N TYR A 251 -11.51 -17.08 -0.74
CA TYR A 251 -10.31 -16.81 0.06
C TYR A 251 -10.64 -16.29 1.47
N LEU A 252 -11.63 -15.41 1.61
CA LEU A 252 -12.12 -14.98 2.93
C LEU A 252 -12.72 -16.15 3.73
N LYS A 253 -13.47 -17.04 3.07
CA LYS A 253 -13.98 -18.27 3.71
C LYS A 253 -12.83 -19.22 4.08
N LEU A 254 -11.79 -19.34 3.27
CA LEU A 254 -10.58 -20.09 3.64
C LEU A 254 -9.92 -19.51 4.90
N LYS A 255 -9.79 -18.18 4.99
CA LYS A 255 -9.29 -17.51 6.21
C LYS A 255 -10.13 -17.87 7.43
N SER A 256 -11.45 -17.83 7.31
CA SER A 256 -12.38 -18.17 8.41
C SER A 256 -12.18 -19.61 8.90
N MET A 257 -11.97 -20.55 7.98
CA MET A 257 -11.75 -21.95 8.30
C MET A 257 -10.42 -22.23 8.99
N LEU A 258 -9.39 -21.44 8.67
CA LEU A 258 -8.05 -21.56 9.23
C LEU A 258 -7.91 -20.89 10.61
N LEU A 259 -8.97 -20.26 11.13
CA LEU A 259 -8.90 -19.49 12.38
C LEU A 259 -8.24 -20.25 13.55
N PRO A 260 -8.50 -21.55 13.81
CA PRO A 260 -7.82 -22.26 14.90
C PRO A 260 -6.30 -22.41 14.71
N TYR A 261 -5.86 -22.67 13.47
CA TYR A 261 -4.44 -22.70 13.13
C TYR A 261 -3.80 -21.33 13.31
N THR A 262 -4.44 -20.29 12.74
CA THR A 262 -4.00 -18.90 12.84
C THR A 262 -3.92 -18.43 14.27
N TYR A 263 -4.94 -18.75 15.08
CA TYR A 263 -5.04 -18.32 16.47
C TYR A 263 -4.00 -19.02 17.37
N SER A 264 -3.70 -20.29 17.09
CA SER A 264 -2.60 -20.99 17.75
C SER A 264 -1.23 -20.38 17.41
N CYS A 265 -1.02 -20.00 16.14
CA CYS A 265 0.21 -19.32 15.73
C CYS A 265 0.28 -17.88 16.26
N ALA A 266 -0.86 -17.18 16.39
CA ALA A 266 -0.93 -15.87 17.02
C ALA A 266 -0.62 -15.95 18.53
N HIS A 267 -1.03 -17.03 19.21
CA HIS A 267 -0.62 -17.29 20.58
C HIS A 267 0.89 -17.51 20.69
N GLU A 268 1.50 -18.28 19.78
CA GLU A 268 2.96 -18.45 19.72
C GLU A 268 3.67 -17.10 19.55
N ALA A 269 3.12 -16.20 18.72
CA ALA A 269 3.69 -14.87 18.48
C ALA A 269 3.72 -13.94 19.69
N VAL A 270 2.99 -14.25 20.78
CA VAL A 270 3.06 -13.49 22.03
C VAL A 270 4.45 -13.60 22.68
N THR A 271 5.13 -14.74 22.54
CA THR A 271 6.43 -15.01 23.17
C THR A 271 7.48 -15.61 22.23
N GLY A 272 7.17 -15.72 20.94
CA GLY A 272 7.94 -16.52 19.99
C GLY A 272 7.89 -15.97 18.58
N LYS A 273 7.84 -16.87 17.60
CA LYS A 273 7.87 -16.49 16.18
C LYS A 273 6.59 -15.76 15.80
N PRO A 274 6.67 -14.70 14.96
CA PRO A 274 5.49 -14.06 14.42
C PRO A 274 4.63 -15.04 13.61
N LEU A 275 3.37 -14.67 13.36
CA LEU A 275 2.47 -15.42 12.49
C LEU A 275 3.02 -15.51 11.05
N MET A 276 3.45 -14.37 10.50
CA MET A 276 4.16 -14.29 9.23
C MET A 276 5.66 -14.28 9.48
N ARG A 277 6.35 -15.28 8.96
CA ARG A 277 7.74 -15.55 9.29
C ARG A 277 8.62 -15.38 8.06
N ALA A 278 9.67 -14.58 8.19
CA ALA A 278 10.76 -14.60 7.23
C ALA A 278 11.31 -16.03 7.10
N MET A 279 11.72 -16.43 5.90
CA MET A 279 12.11 -17.81 5.62
C MET A 279 13.21 -18.32 6.57
N PHE A 280 14.18 -17.48 6.93
CA PHE A 280 15.29 -17.83 7.82
C PHE A 280 14.87 -18.18 9.27
N LEU A 281 13.64 -17.83 9.69
CA LEU A 281 13.14 -18.22 11.01
C LEU A 281 12.83 -19.72 11.10
N ASP A 282 12.51 -20.36 9.97
CA ASP A 282 12.18 -21.78 9.89
C ASP A 282 13.21 -22.60 9.09
N ASP A 283 14.02 -21.95 8.24
CA ASP A 283 15.13 -22.56 7.50
C ASP A 283 16.27 -21.55 7.30
N SER A 284 17.28 -21.56 8.18
CA SER A 284 18.38 -20.59 8.18
C SER A 284 19.54 -21.04 7.28
N ASN A 285 19.87 -20.23 6.29
CA ASN A 285 21.02 -20.37 5.39
C ASN A 285 21.33 -19.04 4.67
N ASP A 286 22.48 -18.96 3.99
CA ASP A 286 22.96 -17.74 3.32
C ASP A 286 21.95 -17.13 2.34
N TYR A 287 21.19 -17.97 1.62
CA TYR A 287 20.18 -17.50 0.68
C TYR A 287 19.01 -16.84 1.40
N THR A 288 18.50 -17.47 2.47
CA THR A 288 17.39 -16.93 3.28
C THR A 288 17.78 -15.73 4.14
N HIS A 289 19.07 -15.53 4.46
CA HIS A 289 19.56 -14.31 5.12
C HIS A 289 19.67 -13.11 4.16
N SER A 290 19.65 -13.34 2.85
CA SER A 290 19.64 -12.29 1.84
C SER A 290 18.23 -11.76 1.56
N SER A 291 18.13 -10.71 0.74
CA SER A 291 16.85 -10.17 0.26
C SER A 291 16.14 -11.05 -0.79
N ALA A 292 16.72 -12.21 -1.17
CA ALA A 292 16.17 -13.06 -2.24
C ALA A 292 14.81 -13.68 -1.90
N THR A 293 14.47 -13.82 -0.62
CA THR A 293 13.18 -14.39 -0.18
C THR A 293 12.14 -13.35 0.24
N ARG A 294 12.38 -12.05 -0.03
CA ARG A 294 11.54 -10.93 0.43
C ARG A 294 10.09 -10.94 -0.06
N TYR A 295 9.78 -11.71 -1.10
CA TYR A 295 8.44 -11.84 -1.68
C TYR A 295 7.77 -13.19 -1.36
N GLN A 296 8.21 -13.88 -0.32
CA GLN A 296 7.56 -15.09 0.22
C GLN A 296 7.78 -15.19 1.73
N TYR A 297 6.94 -15.96 2.39
CA TYR A 297 7.03 -16.15 3.84
C TYR A 297 6.43 -17.48 4.26
N MET A 298 6.76 -17.91 5.48
CA MET A 298 6.03 -18.98 6.15
C MET A 298 4.86 -18.38 6.94
N TYR A 299 3.65 -18.92 6.75
CA TYR A 299 2.45 -18.60 7.53
C TYR A 299 2.25 -19.67 8.61
N GLY A 300 2.68 -19.36 9.82
CA GLY A 300 2.95 -20.37 10.85
C GLY A 300 3.96 -21.41 10.36
N PRO A 301 4.01 -22.60 10.98
CA PRO A 301 5.01 -23.62 10.63
C PRO A 301 4.71 -24.43 9.37
N SER A 302 3.48 -24.39 8.82
CA SER A 302 2.99 -25.37 7.85
C SER A 302 2.82 -24.85 6.42
N PHE A 303 2.60 -23.55 6.22
CA PHE A 303 2.31 -22.99 4.90
C PHE A 303 3.45 -22.08 4.43
N LEU A 304 3.96 -22.30 3.22
CA LEU A 304 4.75 -21.35 2.47
C LEU A 304 3.84 -20.60 1.52
N VAL A 305 3.85 -19.27 1.59
CA VAL A 305 3.02 -18.40 0.76
C VAL A 305 3.93 -17.54 -0.11
N ALA A 306 3.73 -17.61 -1.43
CA ALA A 306 4.50 -16.84 -2.41
C ALA A 306 3.54 -16.00 -3.29
N PRO A 307 3.20 -14.77 -2.86
CA PRO A 307 2.22 -13.95 -3.56
C PRO A 307 2.65 -13.61 -4.99
N VAL A 308 1.66 -13.44 -5.88
CA VAL A 308 1.88 -12.84 -7.20
C VAL A 308 1.87 -11.33 -7.02
N TYR A 309 2.98 -10.68 -7.38
CA TYR A 309 3.23 -9.27 -7.07
C TYR A 309 3.55 -8.41 -8.31
N GLN A 310 3.58 -9.01 -9.49
CA GLN A 310 3.81 -8.34 -10.77
C GLN A 310 3.29 -9.21 -11.90
N ASN A 311 3.00 -8.60 -13.05
CA ASN A 311 2.79 -9.33 -14.29
C ASN A 311 4.11 -9.99 -14.72
N THR A 312 4.13 -11.32 -14.81
CA THR A 312 5.33 -12.05 -15.28
C THR A 312 5.13 -12.58 -16.70
N ALA A 313 4.03 -13.30 -16.91
CA ALA A 313 3.56 -13.79 -18.19
C ALA A 313 2.01 -13.80 -18.20
N ALA A 314 1.42 -12.71 -17.71
CA ALA A 314 -0.02 -12.59 -17.55
C ALA A 314 -0.75 -12.61 -18.90
N ASP A 315 -1.80 -13.42 -19.00
CA ASP A 315 -2.77 -13.36 -20.10
C ASP A 315 -3.89 -12.34 -19.82
N LYS A 316 -4.80 -12.16 -20.79
CA LYS A 316 -5.91 -11.20 -20.67
C LYS A 316 -6.95 -11.62 -19.61
N GLU A 317 -6.98 -12.89 -19.24
CA GLU A 317 -7.83 -13.43 -18.17
C GLU A 317 -7.18 -13.31 -16.78
N GLY A 318 -5.95 -12.79 -16.70
CA GLY A 318 -5.20 -12.61 -15.46
C GLY A 318 -4.52 -13.88 -14.95
N ASN A 319 -4.46 -14.94 -15.77
CA ASN A 319 -3.63 -16.10 -15.47
C ASN A 319 -2.18 -15.72 -15.67
N ASP A 320 -1.32 -16.12 -14.72
CA ASP A 320 0.08 -15.72 -14.71
C ASP A 320 0.95 -16.90 -14.26
N VAL A 321 2.26 -16.65 -14.20
CA VAL A 321 3.25 -17.51 -13.57
C VAL A 321 3.96 -16.77 -12.44
N ARG A 322 4.47 -17.52 -11.47
CA ARG A 322 5.30 -17.00 -10.38
C ARG A 322 6.70 -17.60 -10.47
N ASN A 323 7.69 -16.74 -10.71
CA ASN A 323 9.11 -17.08 -10.72
C ASN A 323 9.76 -16.81 -9.38
N GLY A 324 10.78 -17.55 -8.98
CA GLY A 324 11.53 -17.27 -7.76
C GLY A 324 10.83 -17.72 -6.47
N ILE A 325 10.23 -18.91 -6.44
CA ILE A 325 9.69 -19.51 -5.21
C ILE A 325 10.75 -20.43 -4.59
N TYR A 326 11.46 -19.94 -3.58
CA TYR A 326 12.39 -20.74 -2.79
C TYR A 326 11.63 -21.78 -1.96
N LEU A 327 11.98 -23.06 -2.14
CA LEU A 327 11.49 -24.13 -1.28
C LEU A 327 12.60 -24.65 -0.38
N PRO A 328 12.47 -24.54 0.95
CA PRO A 328 13.35 -25.21 1.89
C PRO A 328 13.41 -26.71 1.63
N LYS A 329 14.52 -27.35 2.00
CA LYS A 329 14.69 -28.80 1.80
C LYS A 329 13.54 -29.59 2.45
N GLY A 330 13.03 -30.58 1.72
CA GLY A 330 11.91 -31.44 2.12
C GLY A 330 10.84 -31.49 1.04
N THR A 331 9.77 -32.23 1.28
CA THR A 331 8.65 -32.36 0.35
C THR A 331 7.59 -31.30 0.65
N TRP A 332 7.07 -30.68 -0.41
CA TRP A 332 6.05 -29.64 -0.36
C TRP A 332 4.87 -30.01 -1.25
N TYR A 333 3.67 -29.62 -0.83
CA TYR A 333 2.43 -29.92 -1.53
C TYR A 333 1.69 -28.63 -1.86
N ASP A 334 1.35 -28.41 -3.13
CA ASP A 334 0.39 -27.37 -3.48
C ASP A 334 -0.92 -27.57 -2.70
N TYR A 335 -1.34 -26.57 -1.93
CA TYR A 335 -2.48 -26.70 -1.03
C TYR A 335 -3.81 -27.00 -1.76
N PHE A 336 -3.97 -26.43 -2.97
CA PHE A 336 -5.20 -26.51 -3.74
C PHE A 336 -5.25 -27.77 -4.59
N THR A 337 -4.13 -28.12 -5.24
CA THR A 337 -4.10 -29.21 -6.23
C THR A 337 -3.52 -30.52 -5.66
N GLY A 338 -2.74 -30.43 -4.58
CA GLY A 338 -1.95 -31.51 -4.00
C GLY A 338 -0.74 -31.94 -4.83
N ALA A 339 -0.37 -31.20 -5.87
CA ALA A 339 0.85 -31.43 -6.64
C ALA A 339 2.08 -31.41 -5.72
N THR A 340 2.95 -32.40 -5.89
CA THR A 340 4.14 -32.61 -5.05
C THR A 340 5.37 -31.93 -5.66
N TYR A 341 6.16 -31.26 -4.82
CA TYR A 341 7.40 -30.59 -5.17
C TYR A 341 8.50 -30.98 -4.18
N GLU A 342 9.70 -31.22 -4.68
CA GLU A 342 10.89 -31.40 -3.86
C GLU A 342 11.57 -30.05 -3.64
N GLY A 343 11.91 -29.77 -2.38
CA GLY A 343 12.60 -28.54 -1.98
C GLY A 343 14.12 -28.62 -2.08
N GLY A 344 14.80 -27.60 -1.56
CA GLY A 344 16.22 -27.36 -1.79
C GLY A 344 16.49 -26.72 -3.17
N CYS A 345 15.48 -26.04 -3.72
CA CYS A 345 15.53 -25.43 -5.05
C CYS A 345 14.67 -24.16 -5.09
N ILE A 346 14.72 -23.45 -6.22
CA ILE A 346 13.86 -22.30 -6.49
C ILE A 346 12.98 -22.63 -7.69
N LEU A 347 11.68 -22.71 -7.47
CA LEU A 347 10.71 -22.97 -8.54
C LEU A 347 10.52 -21.72 -9.39
N ASN A 348 10.47 -21.92 -10.70
CA ASN A 348 10.09 -20.93 -11.70
C ASN A 348 8.96 -21.46 -12.58
N ASP A 349 8.31 -20.57 -13.31
CA ASP A 349 7.12 -20.83 -14.11
C ASP A 349 6.02 -21.56 -13.33
N TYR A 350 5.89 -21.25 -12.04
CA TYR A 350 4.84 -21.82 -11.22
C TYR A 350 3.48 -21.29 -11.69
N PHE A 351 2.62 -22.17 -12.19
CA PHE A 351 1.34 -21.77 -12.75
C PHE A 351 0.39 -21.19 -11.69
N ALA A 352 0.06 -19.91 -11.85
CA ALA A 352 -0.76 -19.11 -10.95
C ALA A 352 -1.95 -18.52 -11.74
N PRO A 353 -2.93 -19.34 -12.16
CA PRO A 353 -4.15 -18.84 -12.79
C PRO A 353 -4.86 -17.84 -11.86
N ILE A 354 -5.73 -16.99 -12.39
CA ILE A 354 -6.30 -15.86 -11.63
C ILE A 354 -6.97 -16.28 -10.31
N TRP A 355 -7.54 -17.48 -10.24
CA TRP A 355 -8.20 -18.03 -9.04
C TRP A 355 -7.23 -18.59 -7.99
N LYS A 356 -5.94 -18.78 -8.30
CA LYS A 356 -4.99 -19.54 -7.49
C LYS A 356 -3.77 -18.72 -7.06
N LEU A 357 -3.58 -18.65 -5.74
CA LEU A 357 -2.35 -18.21 -5.09
C LEU A 357 -1.35 -19.38 -4.98
N PRO A 358 -0.04 -19.15 -5.20
CA PRO A 358 0.99 -20.12 -4.84
C PRO A 358 1.07 -20.31 -3.31
N VAL A 359 0.47 -21.39 -2.81
CA VAL A 359 0.50 -21.81 -1.40
C VAL A 359 0.95 -23.26 -1.33
N LEU A 360 2.05 -23.52 -0.65
CA LEU A 360 2.62 -24.85 -0.49
C LEU A 360 2.62 -25.28 0.97
N VAL A 361 2.11 -26.48 1.24
CA VAL A 361 2.08 -27.09 2.57
C VAL A 361 3.30 -27.97 2.75
N LYS A 362 3.98 -27.82 3.88
CA LYS A 362 5.12 -28.66 4.25
C LYS A 362 4.66 -30.08 4.56
N SER A 363 5.40 -31.08 4.09
CA SER A 363 5.21 -32.47 4.52
C SER A 363 5.31 -32.60 6.04
N GLY A 364 4.40 -33.35 6.64
CA GLY A 364 4.23 -33.50 8.09
C GLY A 364 3.26 -32.50 8.73
N ALA A 365 2.65 -31.57 7.98
CA ALA A 365 1.75 -30.56 8.53
C ALA A 365 0.50 -31.14 9.21
N ILE A 366 0.12 -30.50 10.33
CA ILE A 366 -1.15 -30.70 11.05
C ILE A 366 -1.83 -29.33 11.12
N ILE A 367 -2.99 -29.20 10.49
CA ILE A 367 -3.70 -27.93 10.31
C ILE A 367 -5.07 -28.03 10.99
N PRO A 368 -5.24 -27.44 12.19
CA PRO A 368 -6.55 -27.33 12.82
C PRO A 368 -7.46 -26.37 12.04
N MET A 369 -8.72 -26.76 11.86
CA MET A 369 -9.71 -26.01 11.08
C MET A 369 -11.09 -26.01 11.74
N VAL A 370 -11.97 -25.15 11.23
CA VAL A 370 -13.41 -25.08 11.55
C VAL A 370 -14.26 -25.08 10.28
N ASN A 371 -15.59 -25.09 10.43
CA ASN A 371 -16.49 -24.82 9.32
C ASN A 371 -16.25 -23.41 8.75
N ALA A 372 -16.57 -23.19 7.49
CA ALA A 372 -16.56 -21.84 6.94
C ALA A 372 -17.62 -20.99 7.64
N ASN A 373 -17.29 -19.73 7.92
CA ASN A 373 -18.09 -18.85 8.76
C ASN A 373 -17.86 -17.37 8.37
N ASN A 374 -18.87 -16.52 8.57
CA ASN A 374 -18.75 -15.08 8.30
C ASN A 374 -18.23 -14.28 9.49
N ASN A 375 -18.37 -14.82 10.70
CA ASN A 375 -17.86 -14.25 11.94
C ASN A 375 -17.62 -15.38 12.96
N PRO A 376 -16.87 -15.14 14.06
CA PRO A 376 -16.56 -16.19 15.03
C PRO A 376 -17.76 -16.84 15.73
N SER A 377 -18.92 -16.17 15.76
CA SER A 377 -20.13 -16.71 16.42
C SER A 377 -20.78 -17.87 15.64
N GLU A 378 -20.47 -18.00 14.36
CA GLU A 378 -20.95 -19.08 13.47
C GLU A 378 -20.06 -20.34 13.50
N ILE A 379 -18.99 -20.35 14.31
CA ILE A 379 -18.12 -21.52 14.48
C ILE A 379 -18.86 -22.63 15.24
N ASP A 380 -18.87 -23.84 14.70
CA ASP A 380 -19.39 -25.02 15.38
C ASP A 380 -18.40 -25.51 16.44
N LYS A 381 -18.53 -24.96 17.66
CA LYS A 381 -17.70 -25.32 18.82
C LYS A 381 -17.87 -26.77 19.29
N LYS A 382 -18.83 -27.54 18.75
CA LYS A 382 -19.02 -28.98 19.06
C LYS A 382 -18.21 -29.88 18.14
N ARG A 383 -17.39 -29.31 17.26
CA ARG A 383 -16.61 -30.06 16.27
C ARG A 383 -15.20 -29.49 16.16
N ARG A 384 -14.21 -30.38 16.26
CA ARG A 384 -12.81 -30.09 15.93
C ARG A 384 -12.40 -30.81 14.65
N VAL A 385 -11.71 -30.10 13.78
CA VAL A 385 -11.28 -30.61 12.47
C VAL A 385 -9.77 -30.50 12.36
N PHE A 386 -9.12 -31.55 11.86
CA PHE A 386 -7.68 -31.56 11.58
C PHE A 386 -7.46 -32.03 10.15
N GLU A 387 -6.85 -31.18 9.33
CA GLU A 387 -6.28 -31.57 8.04
C GLU A 387 -4.80 -31.94 8.23
N LEU A 388 -4.40 -33.10 7.71
CA LEU A 388 -3.05 -33.63 7.89
C LEU A 388 -2.40 -33.95 6.55
N TYR A 389 -1.09 -33.71 6.49
CA TYR A 389 -0.18 -34.14 5.43
C TYR A 389 0.88 -35.06 6.04
N PRO A 390 0.54 -36.31 6.41
CA PRO A 390 1.35 -37.11 7.31
C PRO A 390 2.69 -37.53 6.71
N ASP A 391 3.77 -37.24 7.44
CA ASP A 391 5.11 -37.71 7.12
C ASP A 391 6.03 -37.66 8.34
N GLY A 392 6.79 -38.74 8.55
CA GLY A 392 7.58 -38.93 9.76
C GLY A 392 6.77 -38.69 11.03
N LYS A 393 7.43 -38.14 12.05
CA LYS A 393 6.81 -37.76 13.32
C LYS A 393 6.75 -36.25 13.46
N THR A 394 5.55 -35.70 13.57
CA THR A 394 5.29 -34.26 13.74
C THR A 394 4.26 -34.00 14.82
N GLU A 395 4.21 -32.76 15.32
CA GLU A 395 3.22 -32.32 16.30
C GLU A 395 2.77 -30.88 16.07
N PHE A 396 1.59 -30.56 16.60
CA PHE A 396 1.02 -29.22 16.66
C PHE A 396 0.27 -29.05 17.98
N THR A 397 0.35 -27.87 18.59
CA THR A 397 -0.42 -27.55 19.80
C THR A 397 -1.53 -26.58 19.43
N LEU A 398 -2.77 -27.06 19.48
CA LEU A 398 -3.96 -26.24 19.33
C LEU A 398 -4.17 -25.40 20.60
N TYR A 399 -4.28 -24.10 20.45
CA TYR A 399 -4.65 -23.15 21.51
C TYR A 399 -6.12 -22.74 21.38
N ASP A 400 -6.79 -22.57 22.52
CA ASP A 400 -8.16 -22.07 22.59
C ASP A 400 -8.38 -21.22 23.87
N ASP A 401 -9.22 -20.21 23.78
CA ASP A 401 -9.70 -19.40 24.90
C ASP A 401 -11.09 -18.80 24.56
N ASP A 402 -11.62 -17.87 25.36
CA ASP A 402 -12.93 -17.29 25.09
C ASP A 402 -13.01 -16.37 23.85
N GLY A 403 -11.87 -16.08 23.23
CA GLY A 403 -11.70 -15.24 22.04
C GLY A 403 -11.99 -13.75 22.23
N THR A 404 -12.38 -13.29 23.42
CA THR A 404 -13.00 -11.97 23.61
C THR A 404 -12.46 -11.18 24.81
N THR A 405 -12.06 -11.82 25.90
CA THR A 405 -11.66 -11.11 27.14
C THR A 405 -10.15 -11.15 27.38
N GLN A 406 -9.68 -10.46 28.43
CA GLN A 406 -8.30 -10.53 28.91
C GLN A 406 -8.02 -11.73 29.84
N LYS A 407 -9.01 -12.60 30.12
CA LYS A 407 -8.84 -13.75 31.04
C LYS A 407 -7.75 -14.73 30.64
N TYR A 408 -7.36 -14.76 29.36
CA TYR A 408 -6.20 -15.54 28.90
C TYR A 408 -4.89 -15.16 29.61
N LEU A 409 -4.76 -13.89 30.06
CA LEU A 409 -3.63 -13.42 30.86
C LEU A 409 -3.60 -14.04 32.26
N ALA A 410 -4.76 -14.43 32.78
CA ALA A 410 -4.92 -15.17 34.03
C ALA A 410 -4.89 -16.70 33.82
N ASN A 411 -4.40 -17.15 32.65
CA ASN A 411 -4.30 -18.56 32.28
C ASN A 411 -5.65 -19.29 32.14
N GLU A 412 -6.76 -18.55 31.94
CA GLU A 412 -8.03 -19.11 31.47
C GLU A 412 -7.96 -19.40 29.98
N LYS A 413 -7.40 -20.55 29.65
CA LYS A 413 -7.18 -21.04 28.29
C LYS A 413 -7.15 -22.56 28.28
N ALA A 414 -7.18 -23.14 27.09
CA ALA A 414 -7.02 -24.56 26.87
C ALA A 414 -6.00 -24.85 25.77
N THR A 415 -5.27 -25.95 25.91
CA THR A 415 -4.34 -26.44 24.90
C THR A 415 -4.56 -27.91 24.62
N THR A 416 -4.45 -28.32 23.36
CA THR A 416 -4.55 -29.72 22.95
C THR A 416 -3.36 -30.05 22.06
N ARG A 417 -2.54 -31.03 22.45
CA ARG A 417 -1.45 -31.50 21.61
C ARG A 417 -1.95 -32.55 20.62
N ILE A 418 -1.55 -32.42 19.37
CA ILE A 418 -1.83 -33.36 18.29
C ILE A 418 -0.51 -33.86 17.73
N THR A 419 -0.35 -35.17 17.58
CA THR A 419 0.83 -35.79 16.99
C THR A 419 0.45 -36.64 15.79
N SER A 420 1.25 -36.60 14.73
CA SER A 420 1.15 -37.48 13.57
C SER A 420 2.45 -38.27 13.44
N ASP A 421 2.38 -39.59 13.42
CA ASP A 421 3.54 -40.48 13.27
C ASP A 421 3.28 -41.50 12.15
N LEU A 422 3.88 -41.25 10.97
CA LEU A 422 3.93 -42.17 9.86
C LEU A 422 5.27 -42.91 9.83
N ASN A 423 5.24 -44.19 10.19
CA ASN A 423 6.45 -45.01 10.21
C ASN A 423 6.76 -45.68 8.85
N ASP A 424 7.94 -46.30 8.77
CA ASP A 424 8.45 -46.97 7.56
C ASP A 424 7.59 -48.15 7.08
N LYS A 425 6.73 -48.70 7.95
CA LYS A 425 5.78 -49.77 7.61
C LYS A 425 4.47 -49.23 7.05
N GLN A 426 4.40 -47.95 6.68
CA GLN A 426 3.20 -47.27 6.20
C GLN A 426 2.04 -47.36 7.20
N VAL A 427 2.35 -47.30 8.50
CA VAL A 427 1.34 -47.19 9.54
C VAL A 427 1.38 -45.77 10.07
N LEU A 428 0.29 -45.03 9.84
CA LEU A 428 0.06 -43.72 10.41
C LEU A 428 -0.66 -43.87 11.74
N THR A 429 -0.14 -43.22 12.78
CA THR A 429 -0.81 -43.03 14.07
C THR A 429 -0.99 -41.53 14.31
N VAL A 430 -2.24 -41.09 14.40
CA VAL A 430 -2.60 -39.73 14.79
C VAL A 430 -3.14 -39.77 16.20
N SER A 431 -2.53 -39.03 17.12
CA SER A 431 -2.98 -38.93 18.51
C SER A 431 -3.38 -37.50 18.82
N ILE A 432 -4.54 -37.35 19.47
CA ILE A 432 -5.00 -36.11 20.07
C ILE A 432 -5.00 -36.36 21.57
N ASP A 433 -4.09 -35.68 22.26
CA ASP A 433 -3.98 -35.74 23.70
C ASP A 433 -5.22 -35.11 24.37
N LYS A 434 -5.37 -35.34 25.68
CA LYS A 434 -6.44 -34.69 26.44
C LYS A 434 -6.22 -33.18 26.41
N THR A 435 -7.29 -32.43 26.25
CA THR A 435 -7.25 -30.98 26.36
C THR A 435 -6.92 -30.59 27.80
N GLU A 436 -5.87 -29.80 27.97
CA GLU A 436 -5.42 -29.27 29.25
C GLU A 436 -5.89 -27.82 29.42
N GLY A 437 -6.29 -27.44 30.63
CA GLY A 437 -6.85 -26.12 30.92
C GLY A 437 -8.35 -26.01 30.68
N SER A 438 -8.89 -24.83 30.93
CA SER A 438 -10.31 -24.50 30.74
C SER A 438 -10.52 -22.99 30.76
N PHE A 439 -11.59 -22.55 30.12
CA PHE A 439 -12.09 -21.17 30.15
C PHE A 439 -13.62 -21.17 30.12
N ASP A 440 -14.23 -20.03 30.44
CA ASP A 440 -15.69 -19.89 30.43
C ASP A 440 -16.27 -20.06 29.02
N GLY A 441 -17.40 -20.78 28.92
CA GLY A 441 -18.02 -21.12 27.63
C GLY A 441 -17.31 -22.22 26.82
N MET A 442 -16.24 -22.84 27.33
CA MET A 442 -15.56 -23.96 26.65
C MET A 442 -16.50 -25.18 26.47
N VAL A 443 -16.68 -25.63 25.23
CA VAL A 443 -17.46 -26.82 24.91
C VAL A 443 -16.59 -28.07 25.03
N LYS A 444 -16.82 -28.86 26.09
CA LYS A 444 -16.02 -30.08 26.37
C LYS A 444 -16.35 -31.28 25.49
N ASN A 445 -17.62 -31.43 25.11
CA ASN A 445 -18.07 -32.54 24.29
C ASN A 445 -17.93 -32.16 22.82
N GLN A 446 -16.92 -32.70 22.15
CA GLN A 446 -16.64 -32.39 20.75
C GLN A 446 -16.51 -33.67 19.92
N SER A 447 -17.10 -33.64 18.73
CA SER A 447 -16.83 -34.59 17.65
C SER A 447 -15.48 -34.27 16.98
N THR A 448 -14.81 -35.27 16.44
CA THR A 448 -13.51 -35.10 15.76
C THR A 448 -13.62 -35.50 14.29
N THR A 449 -13.15 -34.64 13.39
CA THR A 449 -12.96 -34.99 11.96
C THR A 449 -11.50 -34.91 11.57
N PHE A 450 -11.01 -35.93 10.89
CA PHE A 450 -9.71 -35.94 10.24
C PHE A 450 -9.86 -35.89 8.72
N TYR A 451 -9.10 -35.01 8.07
CA TYR A 451 -8.87 -35.01 6.62
C TYR A 451 -7.43 -35.42 6.37
N LEU A 452 -7.19 -36.68 6.00
CA LEU A 452 -5.85 -37.21 5.76
C LEU A 452 -5.53 -37.16 4.26
N ASN A 453 -4.65 -36.26 3.85
CA ASN A 453 -4.20 -36.15 2.46
C ASN A 453 -3.33 -37.35 2.09
N THR A 454 -3.74 -38.12 1.07
CA THR A 454 -3.14 -39.42 0.72
C THR A 454 -3.23 -39.68 -0.79
N ASN A 455 -2.67 -40.80 -1.26
CA ASN A 455 -2.82 -41.29 -2.63
C ASN A 455 -3.49 -42.66 -2.78
N ALA A 456 -3.91 -43.30 -1.67
CA ALA A 456 -4.58 -44.59 -1.75
C ALA A 456 -5.60 -44.79 -0.63
N LYS A 457 -6.55 -45.72 -0.86
CA LYS A 457 -7.46 -46.22 0.16
C LYS A 457 -6.65 -46.98 1.24
N PRO A 458 -6.97 -46.86 2.54
CA PRO A 458 -6.23 -47.54 3.59
C PRO A 458 -6.52 -49.04 3.58
N LYS A 459 -5.55 -49.86 4.03
CA LYS A 459 -5.77 -51.30 4.24
C LYS A 459 -6.66 -51.56 5.45
N LYS A 460 -6.49 -50.75 6.50
CA LYS A 460 -7.26 -50.87 7.75
C LYS A 460 -7.27 -49.54 8.49
N LEU A 461 -8.40 -49.24 9.13
CA LEU A 461 -8.60 -48.11 10.03
C LEU A 461 -9.05 -48.61 11.40
N THR A 462 -8.43 -48.09 12.46
CA THR A 462 -8.87 -48.32 13.84
C THR A 462 -8.82 -47.02 14.60
N ALA A 463 -9.87 -46.72 15.35
CA ALA A 463 -9.90 -45.57 16.26
C ALA A 463 -10.08 -46.03 17.70
N VAL A 464 -9.50 -45.28 18.63
CA VAL A 464 -9.63 -45.47 20.08
C VAL A 464 -10.00 -44.14 20.69
N ILE A 465 -11.01 -44.12 21.55
CA ILE A 465 -11.41 -42.97 22.36
C ILE A 465 -11.39 -43.42 23.82
N GLY A 466 -10.57 -42.78 24.66
CA GLY A 466 -10.55 -43.12 26.09
C GLY A 466 -10.11 -44.56 26.39
N GLY A 467 -9.21 -45.11 25.57
CA GLY A 467 -8.81 -46.53 25.66
C GLY A 467 -9.84 -47.53 25.12
N LYS A 468 -11.02 -47.09 24.66
CA LYS A 468 -12.05 -47.96 24.07
C LYS A 468 -11.97 -47.96 22.55
N LYS A 469 -11.92 -49.14 21.95
CA LYS A 469 -11.94 -49.31 20.49
C LYS A 469 -13.28 -48.86 19.92
N ILE A 470 -13.23 -48.05 18.87
CA ILE A 470 -14.39 -47.58 18.12
C ILE A 470 -14.50 -48.34 16.81
N ARG A 471 -15.69 -48.87 16.51
CA ARG A 471 -15.98 -49.51 15.23
C ARG A 471 -16.25 -48.41 14.19
N LEU A 472 -15.44 -48.38 13.14
CA LEU A 472 -15.61 -47.47 12.01
C LEU A 472 -16.35 -48.15 10.87
N THR A 473 -17.32 -47.44 10.27
CA THR A 473 -18.07 -47.90 9.09
C THR A 473 -17.77 -47.00 7.90
N GLU A 474 -17.63 -47.57 6.70
CA GLU A 474 -17.43 -46.76 5.49
C GLU A 474 -18.77 -46.07 5.10
N ALA A 475 -18.83 -44.74 5.19
CA ALA A 475 -20.01 -43.93 4.86
C ALA A 475 -19.64 -42.44 4.65
N GLU A 476 -20.45 -41.75 3.85
CA GLU A 476 -20.19 -40.33 3.52
C GLU A 476 -20.42 -39.37 4.69
N GLN A 477 -21.30 -39.73 5.63
CA GLN A 477 -21.69 -38.89 6.77
C GLN A 477 -22.00 -39.76 7.99
N GLY A 478 -22.11 -39.13 9.16
CA GLY A 478 -22.46 -39.77 10.43
C GLY A 478 -21.26 -40.03 11.34
N ASP A 479 -21.57 -40.34 12.59
CA ASP A 479 -20.57 -40.59 13.63
C ASP A 479 -19.92 -41.97 13.48
N ASN A 480 -18.63 -42.04 13.82
CA ASN A 480 -17.81 -43.25 13.72
C ASN A 480 -17.81 -43.82 12.29
N THR A 481 -17.68 -42.92 11.31
CA THR A 481 -17.63 -43.26 9.89
C THR A 481 -16.32 -42.84 9.25
N TRP A 482 -16.05 -43.39 8.09
CA TRP A 482 -14.95 -42.93 7.24
C TRP A 482 -15.31 -43.02 5.76
N GLN A 483 -14.62 -42.28 4.91
CA GLN A 483 -14.69 -42.42 3.47
C GLN A 483 -13.36 -42.12 2.80
N TYR A 484 -13.14 -42.67 1.61
CA TYR A 484 -12.03 -42.31 0.73
C TYR A 484 -12.58 -41.48 -0.43
N VAL A 485 -12.22 -40.20 -0.48
CA VAL A 485 -12.64 -39.28 -1.54
C VAL A 485 -11.47 -39.07 -2.48
N GLN A 486 -11.59 -39.51 -3.73
CA GLN A 486 -10.50 -39.41 -4.72
C GLN A 486 -10.22 -37.98 -5.17
N ALA A 487 -11.27 -37.16 -5.26
CA ALA A 487 -11.24 -35.84 -5.89
C ALA A 487 -12.38 -34.98 -5.35
N SER A 488 -12.11 -34.15 -4.36
CA SER A 488 -13.09 -33.19 -3.82
C SER A 488 -13.06 -31.90 -4.65
N ASN A 489 -14.21 -31.44 -5.13
CA ASN A 489 -14.32 -30.07 -5.64
C ASN A 489 -14.32 -29.08 -4.46
N ILE A 490 -13.30 -28.23 -4.39
CA ILE A 490 -13.18 -27.22 -3.32
C ILE A 490 -13.72 -25.85 -3.74
N ASN A 491 -14.13 -25.67 -4.99
CA ASN A 491 -14.86 -24.49 -5.43
C ASN A 491 -16.34 -24.58 -5.02
N ARG A 492 -16.65 -24.11 -3.81
CA ARG A 492 -17.97 -24.23 -3.18
C ARG A 492 -18.58 -22.90 -2.74
N PHE A 493 -17.90 -21.79 -2.99
CA PHE A 493 -18.32 -20.44 -2.57
C PHE A 493 -18.48 -19.49 -3.77
N SER A 494 -18.40 -20.02 -4.99
CA SER A 494 -18.70 -19.23 -6.18
C SER A 494 -20.16 -18.80 -6.20
N THR A 495 -20.42 -17.62 -6.78
CA THR A 495 -21.78 -17.12 -6.97
C THR A 495 -22.55 -18.05 -7.89
N ALA A 496 -23.78 -18.41 -7.49
CA ALA A 496 -24.61 -19.33 -8.25
C ALA A 496 -24.87 -18.81 -9.67
N ASN A 497 -24.77 -19.70 -10.66
CA ASN A 497 -24.87 -19.45 -12.10
C ASN A 497 -23.76 -18.56 -12.70
N SER A 498 -22.68 -18.25 -11.97
CA SER A 498 -21.52 -17.55 -12.53
C SER A 498 -20.65 -18.47 -13.39
N GLU A 499 -19.77 -17.89 -14.21
CA GLU A 499 -18.72 -18.66 -14.90
C GLU A 499 -17.79 -19.36 -13.90
N MET A 500 -17.48 -18.68 -12.79
CA MET A 500 -16.64 -19.22 -11.72
C MET A 500 -17.23 -20.47 -11.08
N GLU A 501 -18.55 -20.61 -10.96
CA GLU A 501 -19.17 -21.85 -10.45
C GLU A 501 -18.82 -23.08 -11.30
N ARG A 502 -18.58 -22.90 -12.60
CA ARG A 502 -18.23 -23.99 -13.53
C ARG A 502 -16.77 -24.40 -13.45
N LEU A 503 -15.92 -23.61 -12.78
CA LEU A 503 -14.51 -23.95 -12.60
C LEU A 503 -14.40 -25.14 -11.64
N LEU A 504 -13.96 -26.28 -12.16
CA LEU A 504 -13.68 -27.46 -11.35
C LEU A 504 -12.32 -27.34 -10.67
N VAL A 505 -12.32 -27.14 -9.35
CA VAL A 505 -11.08 -27.08 -8.55
C VAL A 505 -10.96 -28.35 -7.72
N THR A 506 -10.17 -29.30 -8.20
CA THR A 506 -10.06 -30.64 -7.61
C THR A 506 -8.86 -30.75 -6.67
N LYS A 507 -9.14 -30.96 -5.38
CA LYS A 507 -8.11 -31.29 -4.37
C LYS A 507 -7.63 -32.75 -4.52
N ASN A 508 -6.47 -33.07 -3.95
CA ASN A 508 -5.97 -34.44 -3.89
C ASN A 508 -6.91 -35.39 -3.13
N ALA A 509 -6.63 -36.70 -3.23
CA ALA A 509 -7.40 -37.70 -2.53
C ALA A 509 -7.24 -37.57 -1.00
N GLN A 510 -8.32 -37.87 -0.29
CA GLN A 510 -8.38 -37.75 1.16
C GLN A 510 -9.09 -38.96 1.79
N ILE A 511 -8.56 -39.43 2.92
CA ILE A 511 -9.32 -40.28 3.85
C ILE A 511 -9.96 -39.33 4.86
N ILE A 512 -11.28 -39.33 4.90
CA ILE A 512 -12.05 -38.53 5.86
C ILE A 512 -12.56 -39.45 6.95
N VAL A 513 -12.17 -39.22 8.20
CA VAL A 513 -12.63 -40.01 9.37
C VAL A 513 -13.43 -39.10 10.30
N ARG A 514 -14.60 -39.56 10.74
CA ARG A 514 -15.52 -38.82 11.62
C ARG A 514 -15.76 -39.66 12.87
N LEU A 515 -15.40 -39.10 14.02
CA LEU A 515 -15.57 -39.75 15.32
C LEU A 515 -16.67 -39.04 16.10
N ALA A 516 -17.47 -39.84 16.81
CA ALA A 516 -18.52 -39.34 17.68
C ALA A 516 -17.98 -38.38 18.76
N SER A 517 -18.88 -37.57 19.31
CA SER A 517 -18.55 -36.65 20.39
C SER A 517 -17.97 -37.36 21.62
N CYS A 518 -16.89 -36.82 22.19
CA CYS A 518 -16.35 -37.23 23.48
C CYS A 518 -15.95 -36.01 24.34
N ASP A 519 -15.81 -36.21 25.65
CA ASP A 519 -15.28 -35.20 26.57
C ASP A 519 -13.77 -35.07 26.38
N ILE A 520 -13.36 -34.02 25.67
CA ILE A 520 -11.96 -33.78 25.25
C ILE A 520 -11.00 -33.61 26.42
N THR A 521 -11.49 -33.28 27.61
CA THR A 521 -10.67 -33.09 28.82
C THR A 521 -10.37 -34.41 29.54
N LYS A 522 -11.13 -35.46 29.24
CA LYS A 522 -11.01 -36.77 29.90
C LYS A 522 -10.46 -37.83 28.94
N GLU A 523 -10.85 -37.76 27.68
CA GLU A 523 -10.64 -38.81 26.70
C GLU A 523 -9.68 -38.36 25.60
N ALA A 524 -8.53 -39.04 25.52
CA ALA A 524 -7.63 -38.93 24.37
C ALA A 524 -8.22 -39.69 23.17
N VAL A 525 -7.84 -39.27 21.97
CA VAL A 525 -8.26 -39.89 20.71
C VAL A 525 -7.02 -40.39 19.97
N GLU A 526 -7.04 -41.64 19.54
CA GLU A 526 -6.02 -42.22 18.67
C GLU A 526 -6.68 -42.76 17.40
N LEU A 527 -6.16 -42.38 16.23
CA LEU A 527 -6.51 -42.93 14.93
C LEU A 527 -5.29 -43.62 14.34
N ARG A 528 -5.43 -44.90 14.00
CA ARG A 528 -4.39 -45.68 13.33
C ARG A 528 -4.86 -46.12 11.94
N VAL A 529 -4.00 -45.88 10.95
CA VAL A 529 -4.23 -46.18 9.53
C VAL A 529 -3.10 -47.07 9.03
N GLU A 530 -3.43 -48.31 8.66
CA GLU A 530 -2.46 -49.25 8.09
C GLU A 530 -2.48 -49.17 6.56
N GLY A 531 -1.29 -49.19 5.94
CA GLY A 531 -1.14 -49.02 4.50
C GLY A 531 -1.39 -47.58 4.04
N PHE A 532 -1.02 -46.59 4.86
CA PHE A 532 -1.13 -45.19 4.51
C PHE A 532 -0.14 -44.84 3.39
N ALA A 533 -0.65 -44.39 2.24
CA ALA A 533 0.17 -43.94 1.12
C ALA A 533 0.38 -42.44 1.20
N ARG A 534 1.65 -42.00 1.26
CA ARG A 534 2.00 -40.57 1.18
C ARG A 534 1.44 -39.97 -0.11
N LEU A 535 1.07 -38.68 -0.04
CA LEU A 535 0.75 -37.91 -1.23
C LEU A 535 1.99 -37.84 -2.14
N ASN A 536 1.84 -38.27 -3.39
CA ASN A 536 2.86 -38.20 -4.43
C ASN A 536 2.25 -37.87 -5.79
N LYS A 537 1.35 -36.88 -5.82
CA LYS A 537 0.67 -36.46 -7.04
C LYS A 537 1.65 -35.68 -7.91
N SER A 538 1.83 -36.15 -9.15
CA SER A 538 2.69 -35.45 -10.12
C SER A 538 2.25 -34.00 -10.28
N ASN A 539 3.23 -33.08 -10.27
CA ASN A 539 3.06 -31.68 -10.67
C ASN A 539 3.09 -31.51 -12.21
N GLU A 540 3.11 -32.64 -12.94
CA GLU A 540 3.09 -32.73 -14.39
C GLU A 540 4.27 -32.06 -15.11
N THR A 541 5.35 -31.72 -14.40
CA THR A 541 6.53 -31.05 -14.97
C THR A 541 7.42 -32.00 -15.77
N LEU A 542 7.35 -33.31 -15.57
CA LEU A 542 8.20 -34.31 -16.22
C LEU A 542 7.34 -35.34 -16.97
N ARG A 543 7.43 -35.36 -18.31
CA ARG A 543 6.62 -36.24 -19.17
C ARG A 543 7.41 -36.83 -20.35
N LYS A 544 8.32 -36.07 -20.94
CA LYS A 544 9.13 -36.50 -22.08
C LYS A 544 10.22 -37.48 -21.65
N LYS A 545 10.62 -38.32 -22.59
CA LYS A 545 11.65 -39.36 -22.45
C LYS A 545 12.64 -39.26 -23.60
N GLY A 546 13.81 -39.87 -23.44
CA GLY A 546 14.89 -39.87 -24.42
C GLY A 546 16.09 -39.03 -23.99
N ALA A 547 17.19 -39.19 -24.73
CA ALA A 547 18.45 -38.51 -24.45
C ALA A 547 18.30 -36.99 -24.51
N LEU A 548 19.01 -36.31 -23.61
CA LEU A 548 19.13 -34.85 -23.54
C LEU A 548 20.55 -34.44 -23.93
N THR A 549 20.67 -33.33 -24.68
CA THR A 549 21.95 -32.67 -24.94
C THR A 549 22.12 -31.47 -24.03
N ALA A 550 23.36 -31.09 -23.74
CA ALA A 550 23.64 -29.85 -23.02
C ALA A 550 23.07 -28.64 -23.81
N PRO A 551 22.40 -27.67 -23.16
CA PRO A 551 21.85 -26.50 -23.84
C PRO A 551 22.92 -25.70 -24.57
N GLU A 552 22.65 -25.30 -25.82
CA GLU A 552 23.46 -24.34 -26.55
C GLU A 552 23.05 -22.92 -26.13
N LEU A 553 23.97 -22.17 -25.51
CA LEU A 553 23.72 -20.81 -25.02
C LEU A 553 23.61 -19.81 -26.19
N LEU A 554 22.72 -18.84 -26.03
CA LEU A 554 22.62 -17.65 -26.86
C LEU A 554 23.23 -16.46 -26.10
N GLU A 555 23.40 -15.33 -26.78
CA GLU A 555 23.82 -14.09 -26.13
C GLU A 555 22.82 -13.71 -25.02
N ALA A 556 23.34 -13.52 -23.80
CA ALA A 556 22.54 -13.11 -22.66
C ALA A 556 22.20 -11.62 -22.74
N ASP A 557 21.03 -11.22 -22.27
CA ASP A 557 20.75 -9.78 -22.10
C ASP A 557 21.43 -9.30 -20.82
N ILE A 558 22.44 -8.45 -20.97
CA ILE A 558 23.22 -7.91 -19.86
C ILE A 558 22.82 -6.44 -19.65
N GLN A 559 22.37 -6.13 -18.44
CA GLN A 559 22.11 -4.77 -17.97
C GLN A 559 23.00 -4.47 -16.76
N SER A 560 22.93 -3.24 -16.23
CA SER A 560 23.72 -2.87 -15.05
C SER A 560 23.29 -3.63 -13.80
N TYR A 561 22.01 -3.99 -13.65
CA TYR A 561 21.48 -4.66 -12.45
C TYR A 561 20.82 -6.01 -12.74
N SER A 562 20.91 -6.51 -13.97
CA SER A 562 20.26 -7.75 -14.34
C SER A 562 20.98 -8.49 -15.44
N VAL A 563 20.79 -9.81 -15.47
CA VAL A 563 21.24 -10.71 -16.53
C VAL A 563 20.08 -11.63 -16.88
N THR A 564 19.82 -11.81 -18.17
CA THR A 564 18.89 -12.84 -18.66
C THR A 564 19.66 -13.86 -19.49
N PRO A 565 20.08 -15.01 -18.91
CA PRO A 565 20.64 -16.12 -19.68
C PRO A 565 19.62 -16.63 -20.70
N LYS A 566 20.09 -16.96 -21.91
CA LYS A 566 19.27 -17.48 -23.02
C LYS A 566 19.91 -18.72 -23.63
N TRP A 567 19.09 -19.64 -24.15
CA TRP A 567 19.59 -20.86 -24.79
C TRP A 567 18.62 -21.38 -25.86
N LYS A 568 19.11 -22.19 -26.79
CA LYS A 568 18.26 -22.87 -27.77
C LYS A 568 17.44 -24.00 -27.11
N PRO A 569 16.22 -24.28 -27.61
CA PRO A 569 15.45 -25.43 -27.15
C PRO A 569 16.20 -26.75 -27.32
N VAL A 570 16.16 -27.60 -26.28
CA VAL A 570 16.72 -28.95 -26.30
C VAL A 570 15.61 -29.97 -26.59
N GLN A 571 15.84 -30.85 -27.58
CA GLN A 571 14.91 -31.92 -27.89
C GLN A 571 14.69 -32.82 -26.66
N ASN A 572 13.46 -33.29 -26.46
CA ASN A 572 13.04 -34.11 -25.31
C ASN A 572 13.10 -33.42 -23.93
N ALA A 573 13.50 -32.15 -23.82
CA ALA A 573 13.45 -31.42 -22.56
C ALA A 573 12.01 -31.06 -22.19
N ASP A 574 11.65 -31.30 -20.93
CA ASP A 574 10.39 -30.82 -20.34
C ASP A 574 10.58 -29.42 -19.73
N TYR A 575 11.71 -29.16 -19.09
CA TYR A 575 12.11 -27.87 -18.55
C TYR A 575 13.64 -27.75 -18.48
N TYR A 576 14.12 -26.62 -17.98
CA TYR A 576 15.53 -26.32 -17.74
C TYR A 576 15.81 -25.95 -16.29
N GLU A 577 17.06 -26.10 -15.89
CA GLU A 577 17.56 -25.64 -14.61
C GLU A 577 18.73 -24.69 -14.81
N ILE A 578 18.86 -23.72 -13.90
CA ILE A 578 19.99 -22.82 -13.79
C ILE A 578 20.62 -22.96 -12.40
N ALA A 579 21.92 -23.25 -12.35
CA ALA A 579 22.68 -23.12 -11.11
C ALA A 579 23.25 -21.70 -11.01
N PHE A 580 22.92 -21.00 -9.92
CA PHE A 580 23.38 -19.62 -9.66
C PHE A 580 23.50 -19.41 -8.14
N ASN A 581 24.61 -18.80 -7.68
CA ASN A 581 24.88 -18.50 -6.26
C ASN A 581 24.59 -19.67 -5.30
N GLY A 582 25.05 -20.87 -5.67
CA GLY A 582 24.88 -22.08 -4.85
C GLY A 582 23.45 -22.66 -4.82
N GLN A 583 22.51 -22.08 -5.58
CA GLN A 583 21.14 -22.54 -5.67
C GLN A 583 20.82 -23.13 -7.05
N THR A 584 19.80 -23.99 -7.11
CA THR A 584 19.25 -24.51 -8.36
C THR A 584 17.87 -23.92 -8.61
N TYR A 585 17.77 -23.08 -9.65
CA TYR A 585 16.54 -22.57 -10.21
C TYR A 585 15.99 -23.63 -11.15
N THR A 586 14.79 -24.12 -10.91
CA THR A 586 14.21 -25.27 -11.62
C THR A 586 12.86 -24.93 -12.23
N THR A 587 12.29 -25.91 -12.94
CA THR A 587 10.99 -25.86 -13.63
C THR A 587 10.85 -24.73 -14.65
N ILE A 588 11.96 -24.21 -15.17
CA ILE A 588 11.99 -23.16 -16.19
C ILE A 588 11.52 -23.77 -17.52
N ARG A 589 10.32 -23.46 -17.96
CA ARG A 589 9.70 -23.99 -19.20
C ARG A 589 10.03 -23.13 -20.42
N HIS A 590 10.45 -21.90 -20.19
CA HIS A 590 10.96 -20.99 -21.22
C HIS A 590 12.46 -21.19 -21.46
N ASN A 591 12.96 -20.53 -22.50
CA ASN A 591 14.35 -20.63 -22.96
C ASN A 591 15.25 -19.50 -22.40
N SER A 592 14.79 -18.88 -21.32
CA SER A 592 15.44 -17.78 -20.63
C SER A 592 14.86 -17.59 -19.23
N LEU A 593 15.61 -16.97 -18.34
CA LEU A 593 15.13 -16.54 -17.02
C LEU A 593 15.82 -15.22 -16.64
N LEU A 594 15.08 -14.22 -16.18
CA LEU A 594 15.64 -12.95 -15.69
C LEU A 594 16.19 -13.13 -14.27
N PHE A 595 17.42 -12.69 -14.04
CA PHE A 595 18.02 -12.49 -12.72
C PHE A 595 18.26 -10.99 -12.54
N ASP A 596 17.55 -10.39 -11.59
CA ASP A 596 17.62 -8.97 -11.23
C ASP A 596 18.33 -8.76 -9.87
N ASP A 597 18.35 -7.51 -9.39
CA ASP A 597 19.06 -7.08 -8.17
C ASP A 597 20.55 -7.48 -8.12
N LEU A 598 21.17 -7.59 -9.29
CA LEU A 598 22.59 -7.83 -9.41
C LEU A 598 23.35 -6.52 -9.19
N GLN A 599 24.60 -6.64 -8.75
CA GLN A 599 25.50 -5.50 -8.62
C GLN A 599 26.05 -5.11 -10.00
N PRO A 600 26.13 -3.80 -10.35
CA PRO A 600 26.79 -3.34 -11.55
C PRO A 600 28.27 -3.71 -11.60
N ALA A 601 28.81 -3.77 -12.82
CA ALA A 601 30.22 -4.06 -13.09
C ALA A 601 30.77 -5.31 -12.35
N THR A 602 29.91 -6.29 -12.08
CA THR A 602 30.23 -7.48 -11.28
C THR A 602 30.15 -8.74 -12.13
N ASP A 603 31.14 -9.61 -11.97
CA ASP A 603 31.23 -10.89 -12.67
C ASP A 603 30.32 -11.92 -11.99
N TYR A 604 29.58 -12.69 -12.80
CA TYR A 604 28.64 -13.71 -12.36
C TYR A 604 28.79 -15.01 -13.16
N ASP A 605 28.66 -16.13 -12.44
CA ASP A 605 28.73 -17.48 -12.98
C ASP A 605 27.36 -18.16 -12.95
N PHE A 606 26.90 -18.61 -14.11
CA PHE A 606 25.69 -19.40 -14.27
C PHE A 606 26.05 -20.76 -14.88
N LYS A 607 25.18 -21.76 -14.68
CA LYS A 607 25.19 -23.01 -15.45
C LYS A 607 23.78 -23.36 -15.86
N VAL A 608 23.56 -23.82 -17.08
CA VAL A 608 22.23 -24.21 -17.59
C VAL A 608 22.21 -25.69 -17.98
N ARG A 609 21.15 -26.43 -17.66
CA ARG A 609 20.93 -27.81 -18.15
C ARG A 609 19.47 -28.06 -18.53
N ALA A 610 19.24 -29.04 -19.39
CA ALA A 610 17.89 -29.51 -19.72
C ALA A 610 17.49 -30.68 -18.80
N VAL A 611 16.20 -30.84 -18.52
CA VAL A 611 15.66 -31.91 -17.66
C VAL A 611 14.41 -32.53 -18.28
N ASN A 612 14.27 -33.85 -18.14
CA ASN A 612 13.09 -34.62 -18.49
C ASN A 612 12.86 -35.78 -17.50
N SER A 613 11.87 -36.65 -17.77
CA SER A 613 11.50 -37.71 -16.83
C SER A 613 12.56 -38.81 -16.61
N GLU A 614 13.61 -38.86 -17.43
CA GLU A 614 14.70 -39.86 -17.32
C GLU A 614 15.98 -39.29 -16.70
N GLY A 615 16.09 -37.96 -16.57
CA GLY A 615 17.23 -37.32 -15.93
C GLY A 615 17.48 -35.90 -16.44
N ALA A 616 18.72 -35.43 -16.28
CA ALA A 616 19.17 -34.12 -16.72
C ALA A 616 20.37 -34.24 -17.66
N SER A 617 20.55 -33.27 -18.56
CA SER A 617 21.76 -33.15 -19.37
C SER A 617 22.97 -32.71 -18.53
N GLU A 618 24.15 -32.74 -19.15
CA GLU A 618 25.31 -32.00 -18.66
C GLU A 618 25.01 -30.49 -18.55
N TRP A 619 25.75 -29.82 -17.66
CA TRP A 619 25.68 -28.38 -17.45
C TRP A 619 26.49 -27.61 -18.50
N THR A 620 25.91 -26.56 -19.06
CA THR A 620 26.62 -25.58 -19.89
C THR A 620 26.93 -24.32 -19.06
N PRO A 621 28.21 -23.97 -18.82
CA PRO A 621 28.58 -22.78 -18.05
C PRO A 621 28.39 -21.49 -18.87
N LEU A 622 27.99 -20.42 -18.18
CA LEU A 622 27.86 -19.06 -18.71
C LEU A 622 28.54 -18.10 -17.74
N HIS A 623 29.54 -17.36 -18.23
CA HIS A 623 30.26 -16.33 -17.49
C HIS A 623 29.87 -14.96 -18.07
N VAL A 624 29.37 -14.05 -17.24
CA VAL A 624 28.93 -12.72 -17.67
C VAL A 624 29.35 -11.67 -16.66
N LYS A 625 29.46 -10.42 -17.11
CA LYS A 625 29.71 -9.26 -16.25
C LYS A 625 28.59 -8.26 -16.47
N THR A 626 27.90 -7.84 -15.40
CA THR A 626 26.89 -6.77 -15.50
C THR A 626 27.53 -5.48 -16.01
N ALA A 627 26.75 -4.66 -16.71
CA ALA A 627 27.24 -3.39 -17.23
C ALA A 627 27.56 -2.41 -16.08
N VAL A 628 28.45 -1.44 -16.33
CA VAL A 628 28.57 -0.25 -15.46
C VAL A 628 27.24 0.53 -15.54
N ASN A 629 26.84 1.26 -14.50
CA ASN A 629 25.76 2.24 -14.63
C ASN A 629 26.36 3.63 -14.97
N PRO A 630 26.46 4.03 -16.25
CA PRO A 630 27.12 5.29 -16.62
C PRO A 630 26.31 6.54 -16.24
N LEU A 631 25.03 6.38 -15.90
CA LEU A 631 24.08 7.45 -15.60
C LEU A 631 23.52 7.35 -14.17
N GLU A 632 24.17 6.59 -13.29
CA GLU A 632 23.70 6.31 -11.91
C GLU A 632 23.31 7.57 -11.14
N TYR A 633 23.99 8.67 -11.42
CA TYR A 633 23.78 9.95 -10.76
C TYR A 633 23.31 11.06 -11.70
N ALA A 634 22.93 10.73 -12.94
CA ALA A 634 22.36 11.69 -13.87
C ALA A 634 20.91 12.01 -13.46
N ILE A 635 20.57 13.29 -13.37
CA ILE A 635 19.24 13.79 -13.02
C ILE A 635 18.35 13.67 -14.26
N GLN A 636 17.18 13.06 -14.11
CA GLN A 636 16.20 12.84 -15.19
C GLN A 636 15.04 13.85 -15.11
N GLY A 637 14.23 13.91 -16.16
CA GLY A 637 13.02 14.76 -16.20
C GLY A 637 13.33 16.26 -16.30
N LEU A 638 14.44 16.62 -16.93
CA LEU A 638 14.86 18.01 -17.11
C LEU A 638 14.08 18.65 -18.27
N THR A 639 13.89 19.96 -18.22
CA THR A 639 13.44 20.76 -19.37
C THR A 639 14.48 21.78 -19.76
N ALA A 640 14.41 22.29 -20.99
CA ALA A 640 15.33 23.32 -21.45
C ALA A 640 14.62 24.42 -22.24
N THR A 641 15.15 25.64 -22.13
CA THR A 641 14.73 26.80 -22.94
C THR A 641 15.93 27.44 -23.62
N SER A 642 15.71 28.07 -24.78
CA SER A 642 16.76 28.69 -25.59
C SER A 642 16.37 30.11 -25.99
N THR A 643 17.32 31.05 -25.95
CA THR A 643 17.12 32.39 -26.54
C THR A 643 17.25 32.37 -28.06
N ALA A 644 17.84 31.31 -28.63
CA ALA A 644 17.87 31.09 -30.07
C ALA A 644 16.67 30.25 -30.52
N ARG A 645 16.08 30.63 -31.66
CA ARG A 645 14.99 29.88 -32.27
C ARG A 645 15.44 28.47 -32.64
N ASP A 646 14.64 27.47 -32.27
CA ASP A 646 14.85 26.07 -32.64
C ASP A 646 14.41 25.76 -34.07
N MET A 647 14.98 24.69 -34.64
CA MET A 647 14.48 24.10 -35.87
C MET A 647 13.26 23.23 -35.55
N GLU A 648 12.19 23.38 -36.33
CA GLU A 648 10.98 22.56 -36.20
C GLU A 648 11.32 21.07 -36.36
N GLY A 649 10.87 20.26 -35.39
CA GLY A 649 11.20 18.84 -35.26
C GLY A 649 12.53 18.54 -34.57
N PHE A 650 13.30 19.55 -34.17
CA PHE A 650 14.60 19.42 -33.49
C PHE A 650 14.71 20.40 -32.30
N GLU A 651 13.66 20.46 -31.51
CA GLU A 651 13.47 21.36 -30.35
C GLU A 651 14.47 21.08 -29.22
N ILE A 652 14.74 22.08 -28.37
CA ILE A 652 15.77 21.98 -27.33
C ILE A 652 15.50 20.93 -26.25
N ASN A 653 14.26 20.52 -26.05
CA ASN A 653 13.96 19.44 -25.10
C ASN A 653 14.61 18.10 -25.49
N ARG A 654 14.93 17.90 -26.78
CA ARG A 654 15.70 16.74 -27.25
C ARG A 654 17.15 16.73 -26.76
N LEU A 655 17.62 17.83 -26.18
CA LEU A 655 18.94 17.90 -25.56
C LEU A 655 18.93 17.29 -24.16
N VAL A 656 17.79 17.02 -23.54
CA VAL A 656 17.72 16.60 -22.14
C VAL A 656 16.72 15.45 -21.90
N ASP A 657 16.30 14.77 -22.96
CA ASP A 657 15.26 13.74 -22.94
C ASP A 657 15.78 12.32 -22.68
N PHE A 658 17.10 12.13 -22.57
CA PHE A 658 17.75 10.82 -22.42
C PHE A 658 17.48 9.86 -23.61
N SER A 659 17.07 10.39 -24.77
CA SER A 659 16.85 9.66 -26.03
C SER A 659 18.15 9.55 -26.83
N THR A 660 18.98 8.57 -26.47
CA THR A 660 20.27 8.34 -27.16
C THR A 660 20.14 7.85 -28.62
N THR A 661 18.93 7.55 -29.10
CA THR A 661 18.64 7.03 -30.45
C THR A 661 18.30 8.14 -31.45
N GLY A 662 19.29 8.97 -31.79
CA GLY A 662 19.28 9.77 -33.03
C GLY A 662 18.43 11.04 -33.02
N ASP A 663 17.66 11.29 -31.97
CA ASP A 663 17.02 12.58 -31.75
C ASP A 663 18.09 13.63 -31.41
N ILE A 664 18.08 14.75 -32.13
CA ILE A 664 19.03 15.85 -31.91
C ILE A 664 18.26 17.13 -31.69
N TRP A 665 18.78 17.99 -30.83
CA TRP A 665 18.43 19.40 -30.88
C TRP A 665 19.25 20.10 -31.96
N HIS A 666 18.64 21.06 -32.66
CA HIS A 666 19.35 22.00 -33.52
C HIS A 666 18.66 23.37 -33.60
N THR A 667 19.43 24.45 -33.51
CA THR A 667 18.91 25.82 -33.74
C THR A 667 18.50 26.03 -35.20
N TYR A 668 17.60 26.96 -35.49
CA TYR A 668 17.03 27.20 -36.82
C TYR A 668 18.07 27.32 -37.95
N TYR A 669 17.99 26.46 -38.97
CA TYR A 669 19.03 26.31 -40.01
C TYR A 669 19.30 27.56 -40.85
N TYR A 670 18.35 28.48 -40.92
CA TYR A 670 18.41 29.64 -41.82
C TYR A 670 18.86 30.92 -41.14
N THR A 671 19.21 30.88 -39.86
CA THR A 671 19.68 32.06 -39.11
C THR A 671 20.85 31.69 -38.21
N LYS A 672 21.94 32.45 -38.27
CA LYS A 672 23.07 32.27 -37.36
C LYS A 672 22.62 32.62 -35.94
N ALA A 673 22.72 31.66 -35.03
CA ALA A 673 22.19 31.74 -33.67
C ALA A 673 23.22 32.23 -32.64
N VAL A 674 24.51 32.09 -32.90
CA VAL A 674 25.58 32.45 -31.95
C VAL A 674 25.82 33.98 -31.94
N PRO A 675 25.89 34.64 -30.77
CA PRO A 675 25.77 34.08 -29.41
C PRO A 675 24.32 33.92 -28.96
N PHE A 676 24.06 32.89 -28.15
CA PHE A 676 22.77 32.66 -27.51
C PHE A 676 22.97 31.91 -26.18
N ASP A 677 21.93 31.90 -25.36
CA ASP A 677 21.89 31.16 -24.10
C ASP A 677 20.86 30.03 -24.18
N PHE A 678 21.13 28.92 -23.50
CA PHE A 678 20.09 27.99 -23.11
C PHE A 678 20.14 27.70 -21.61
N THR A 679 18.99 27.45 -21.02
CA THR A 679 18.84 27.16 -19.59
C THR A 679 18.14 25.82 -19.42
N VAL A 680 18.73 24.94 -18.61
CA VAL A 680 18.16 23.66 -18.19
C VAL A 680 17.57 23.83 -16.79
N ASP A 681 16.28 23.52 -16.63
CA ASP A 681 15.62 23.39 -15.32
C ASP A 681 15.64 21.92 -14.89
N LEU A 682 16.20 21.67 -13.70
CA LEU A 682 16.27 20.33 -13.12
C LEU A 682 14.99 19.94 -12.38
N HIS A 683 14.03 20.86 -12.25
CA HIS A 683 12.78 20.75 -11.47
C HIS A 683 12.98 20.37 -9.99
N SER A 684 14.23 20.32 -9.54
CA SER A 684 14.66 19.86 -8.24
C SER A 684 15.98 20.53 -7.85
N THR A 685 16.17 20.78 -6.57
CA THR A 685 17.42 21.32 -6.05
C THR A 685 18.38 20.17 -5.71
N ASN A 686 19.57 20.19 -6.29
CA ASN A 686 20.56 19.12 -6.18
C ASN A 686 21.96 19.67 -5.89
N THR A 687 22.78 18.90 -5.18
CA THR A 687 24.23 19.14 -5.12
C THR A 687 24.88 18.57 -6.37
N LEU A 688 25.37 19.42 -7.27
CA LEU A 688 25.82 19.00 -8.60
C LEU A 688 27.28 18.49 -8.59
N ASP A 689 27.56 17.41 -9.32
CA ASP A 689 28.89 16.80 -9.47
C ASP A 689 29.56 17.23 -10.78
N LYS A 690 28.86 17.02 -11.89
CA LYS A 690 29.39 17.28 -13.23
C LYS A 690 28.28 17.46 -14.26
N LEU A 691 28.66 18.00 -15.40
CA LEU A 691 27.81 18.18 -16.58
C LEU A 691 28.43 17.42 -17.75
N GLN A 692 27.60 16.88 -18.64
CA GLN A 692 28.07 16.27 -19.87
C GLN A 692 27.27 16.77 -21.07
N TYR A 693 27.92 17.46 -21.98
CA TYR A 693 27.37 17.76 -23.31
C TYR A 693 27.76 16.66 -24.28
N VAL A 694 26.79 16.04 -24.93
CA VAL A 694 26.99 15.00 -25.95
C VAL A 694 26.73 15.63 -27.32
N PRO A 695 27.78 15.90 -28.12
CA PRO A 695 27.61 16.44 -29.45
C PRO A 695 26.99 15.41 -30.41
N ARG A 696 26.64 15.87 -31.61
CA ARG A 696 26.33 15.00 -32.75
C ARG A 696 27.50 14.05 -33.01
N ALA A 697 27.21 12.80 -33.38
CA ALA A 697 28.23 11.76 -33.55
C ALA A 697 29.37 12.14 -34.54
N ASN A 698 29.07 12.98 -35.54
CA ASN A 698 30.05 13.44 -36.53
C ASN A 698 30.76 14.76 -36.17
N GLY A 699 30.47 15.40 -35.03
CA GLY A 699 31.02 16.72 -34.67
C GLY A 699 30.70 17.81 -35.72
N GLY A 700 29.56 17.65 -36.42
CA GLY A 700 29.15 18.47 -37.55
C GLY A 700 28.60 19.85 -37.16
N ASN A 701 27.77 20.41 -38.03
CA ASN A 701 27.14 21.72 -37.85
C ASN A 701 26.38 21.80 -36.51
N GLY A 702 26.53 22.93 -35.83
CA GLY A 702 25.91 23.20 -34.53
C GLY A 702 26.72 22.76 -33.30
N THR A 703 27.81 22.00 -33.48
CA THR A 703 28.63 21.53 -32.35
C THR A 703 29.19 22.72 -31.57
N ILE A 704 28.89 22.80 -30.27
CA ILE A 704 29.37 23.87 -29.38
C ILE A 704 30.87 23.67 -29.16
N THR A 705 31.65 24.73 -29.37
CA THR A 705 33.11 24.73 -29.17
C THR A 705 33.58 25.70 -28.10
N LYS A 706 32.74 26.69 -27.75
CA LYS A 706 33.01 27.62 -26.64
C LYS A 706 31.73 28.10 -25.98
N CYS A 707 31.66 28.06 -24.65
CA CYS A 707 30.54 28.58 -23.88
C CYS A 707 30.97 29.01 -22.47
N ASP A 708 30.15 29.79 -21.78
CA ASP A 708 30.24 30.01 -20.34
C ASP A 708 29.13 29.24 -19.63
N ILE A 709 29.39 28.72 -18.43
CA ILE A 709 28.41 27.97 -17.64
C ILE A 709 28.15 28.70 -16.31
N ALA A 710 26.88 28.81 -15.93
CA ALA A 710 26.44 29.31 -14.63
C ALA A 710 25.31 28.44 -14.07
N VAL A 711 25.12 28.47 -12.74
CA VAL A 711 24.08 27.71 -12.04
C VAL A 711 23.27 28.59 -11.09
N SER A 712 22.02 28.23 -10.80
CA SER A 712 21.15 28.99 -9.91
C SER A 712 20.19 28.08 -9.11
N LYS A 713 19.73 28.54 -7.95
CA LYS A 713 18.65 27.88 -7.19
C LYS A 713 17.26 28.38 -7.57
N ASP A 714 17.15 29.63 -8.02
CA ASP A 714 15.89 30.38 -8.19
C ASP A 714 15.70 30.93 -9.61
N GLY A 715 16.65 30.68 -10.52
CA GLY A 715 16.63 31.16 -11.90
C GLY A 715 16.94 32.66 -12.04
N ARG A 716 17.10 33.39 -10.94
CA ARG A 716 17.32 34.85 -10.90
C ARG A 716 18.75 35.19 -10.48
N ASN A 717 19.24 34.52 -9.45
CA ASN A 717 20.58 34.72 -8.88
C ASN A 717 21.53 33.63 -9.40
N TRP A 718 22.51 34.02 -10.21
CA TRP A 718 23.40 33.09 -10.92
C TRP A 718 24.81 33.06 -10.29
N THR A 719 25.33 31.85 -10.10
CA THR A 719 26.72 31.58 -9.72
C THR A 719 27.49 31.11 -10.95
N GLU A 720 28.54 31.83 -11.33
CA GLU A 720 29.39 31.47 -12.46
C GLU A 720 30.25 30.23 -12.17
N ILE A 721 30.23 29.25 -13.07
CA ILE A 721 31.13 28.08 -13.08
C ILE A 721 32.38 28.39 -13.92
N GLY A 722 32.22 29.12 -15.02
CA GLY A 722 33.30 29.63 -15.85
C GLY A 722 33.31 29.10 -17.30
N PRO A 723 34.28 29.57 -18.11
CA PRO A 723 34.34 29.30 -19.55
C PRO A 723 34.78 27.87 -19.87
N GLN A 724 34.20 27.31 -20.93
CA GLN A 724 34.53 26.01 -21.50
C GLN A 724 34.99 26.17 -22.96
N GLN A 725 36.03 25.42 -23.32
CA GLN A 725 36.54 25.32 -24.70
C GLN A 725 36.64 23.85 -25.09
N TRP A 726 35.92 23.45 -26.13
CA TRP A 726 35.82 22.05 -26.56
C TRP A 726 36.34 21.83 -27.98
N THR A 727 36.99 20.69 -28.19
CA THR A 727 37.41 20.25 -29.53
C THR A 727 36.19 19.88 -30.37
N ARG A 728 36.21 20.26 -31.66
CA ARG A 728 35.18 19.88 -32.64
C ARG A 728 35.31 18.39 -32.99
N ASP A 729 34.59 17.54 -32.27
CA ASP A 729 34.41 16.12 -32.55
C ASP A 729 33.10 15.62 -31.91
N GLY A 730 32.72 14.36 -32.16
CA GLY A 730 31.50 13.75 -31.62
C GLY A 730 31.65 13.14 -30.22
N ARG A 731 32.77 13.36 -29.52
CA ARG A 731 33.00 12.81 -28.17
C ARG A 731 32.27 13.65 -27.13
N THR A 732 31.73 12.99 -26.11
CA THR A 732 31.14 13.65 -24.93
C THR A 732 32.13 14.63 -24.31
N LYS A 733 31.62 15.81 -23.95
CA LYS A 733 32.35 16.88 -23.27
C LYS A 733 31.91 16.90 -21.83
N GLU A 734 32.83 16.68 -20.92
CA GLU A 734 32.55 16.66 -19.49
C GLU A 734 33.07 17.94 -18.83
N VAL A 735 32.28 18.47 -17.91
CA VAL A 735 32.63 19.60 -17.05
C VAL A 735 32.46 19.16 -15.60
N THR A 736 33.56 19.01 -14.87
CA THR A 736 33.53 18.71 -13.43
C THR A 736 33.24 19.98 -12.63
N LEU A 737 32.27 19.92 -11.72
CA LEU A 737 31.88 21.03 -10.84
C LEU A 737 32.56 20.85 -9.48
N SER A 738 33.83 21.23 -9.38
CA SER A 738 34.69 20.96 -8.21
C SER A 738 34.24 21.60 -6.89
N THR A 739 33.42 22.65 -6.94
CA THR A 739 32.84 23.30 -5.75
C THR A 739 31.54 22.66 -5.29
N HIS A 740 31.02 21.68 -6.04
CA HIS A 740 29.75 20.99 -5.79
C HIS A 740 28.59 21.94 -5.48
N PRO A 741 28.24 22.86 -6.40
CA PRO A 741 27.22 23.86 -6.14
C PRO A 741 25.84 23.21 -5.95
N VAL A 742 25.05 23.78 -5.05
CA VAL A 742 23.64 23.39 -4.87
C VAL A 742 22.78 24.24 -5.80
N ALA A 743 22.11 23.63 -6.76
CA ALA A 743 21.39 24.33 -7.82
C ALA A 743 20.15 23.56 -8.32
N ARG A 744 19.21 24.31 -8.93
CA ARG A 744 18.06 23.82 -9.70
C ARG A 744 18.20 24.15 -11.19
N TYR A 745 18.93 25.19 -11.55
CA TYR A 745 19.07 25.65 -12.93
C TYR A 745 20.52 25.62 -13.37
N VAL A 746 20.75 25.25 -14.64
CA VAL A 746 22.05 25.35 -15.32
C VAL A 746 21.88 26.19 -16.58
N LYS A 747 22.62 27.28 -16.70
CA LYS A 747 22.64 28.15 -17.89
C LYS A 747 23.94 27.97 -18.64
N VAL A 748 23.85 27.84 -19.95
CA VAL A 748 24.97 27.72 -20.87
C VAL A 748 24.91 28.84 -21.90
N SER A 749 25.89 29.74 -21.84
CA SER A 749 26.03 30.87 -22.75
C SER A 749 26.97 30.54 -23.89
N VAL A 750 26.43 30.19 -25.05
CA VAL A 750 27.20 29.74 -26.22
C VAL A 750 27.86 30.94 -26.92
N LYS A 751 29.20 30.89 -27.02
CA LYS A 751 30.03 31.94 -27.63
C LYS A 751 30.57 31.57 -29.01
N GLU A 752 30.89 30.29 -29.23
CA GLU A 752 31.34 29.77 -30.53
C GLU A 752 30.79 28.36 -30.75
N ALA A 753 30.31 28.10 -31.97
CA ALA A 753 29.85 26.79 -32.40
C ALA A 753 30.00 26.62 -33.93
N VAL A 754 30.11 25.38 -34.40
CA VAL A 754 30.35 25.07 -35.81
C VAL A 754 29.22 25.62 -36.68
N GLY A 755 29.57 26.49 -37.63
CA GLY A 755 28.62 27.13 -38.55
C GLY A 755 27.80 28.27 -37.94
N ASN A 756 28.03 28.65 -36.68
CA ASN A 756 27.21 29.60 -35.89
C ASN A 756 25.79 29.10 -35.60
N PHE A 757 25.64 27.81 -35.34
CA PHE A 757 24.40 27.17 -34.89
C PHE A 757 24.64 26.44 -33.56
N GLY A 758 23.59 26.11 -32.81
CA GLY A 758 23.64 25.17 -31.68
C GLY A 758 23.08 23.82 -32.07
N SER A 759 23.66 22.73 -31.58
CA SER A 759 23.10 21.38 -31.69
C SER A 759 23.67 20.44 -30.63
N GLY A 760 22.99 19.32 -30.38
CA GLY A 760 23.45 18.29 -29.44
C GLY A 760 22.54 17.07 -29.47
N ARG A 761 23.05 15.96 -28.92
CA ARG A 761 22.24 14.77 -28.62
C ARG A 761 21.73 14.81 -27.19
N GLU A 762 22.60 15.14 -26.25
CA GLU A 762 22.25 15.12 -24.82
C GLU A 762 23.03 16.19 -24.04
N PHE A 763 22.49 16.57 -22.90
CA PHE A 763 23.10 17.39 -21.88
C PHE A 763 22.71 16.81 -20.52
N TYR A 764 23.58 15.97 -19.98
CA TYR A 764 23.36 15.34 -18.68
C TYR A 764 23.86 16.24 -17.56
N VAL A 765 23.09 16.30 -16.48
CA VAL A 765 23.48 16.94 -15.22
C VAL A 765 23.55 15.86 -14.16
N PHE A 766 24.69 15.74 -13.49
CA PHE A 766 24.92 14.73 -12.47
C PHE A 766 24.89 15.34 -11.08
N LYS A 767 24.32 14.62 -10.11
CA LYS A 767 24.42 14.96 -8.70
C LYS A 767 25.57 14.24 -8.01
N VAL A 768 26.04 14.78 -6.89
CA VAL A 768 27.05 14.13 -6.06
C VAL A 768 26.44 12.88 -5.41
N PRO A 769 27.10 11.71 -5.50
CA PRO A 769 26.65 10.49 -4.86
C PRO A 769 26.35 10.70 -3.37
N GLY A 770 25.22 10.14 -2.90
CA GLY A 770 24.80 10.24 -1.49
C GLY A 770 24.20 11.59 -1.06
N THR A 771 24.06 12.56 -1.96
CA THR A 771 23.41 13.84 -1.66
C THR A 771 21.89 13.79 -1.88
N LYS A 772 21.16 14.55 -1.06
CA LYS A 772 19.69 14.65 -1.13
C LYS A 772 19.27 15.47 -2.36
N THR A 773 18.18 15.03 -3.00
CA THR A 773 17.44 15.77 -4.01
C THR A 773 16.20 16.35 -3.33
N ILE A 774 15.90 17.62 -3.56
CA ILE A 774 14.73 18.30 -2.95
C ILE A 774 13.81 18.74 -4.07
N LEU A 775 12.59 18.21 -4.10
CA LEU A 775 11.53 18.61 -5.03
C LEU A 775 10.75 19.78 -4.40
N PRO A 776 10.67 20.95 -5.07
CA PRO A 776 9.85 22.05 -4.59
C PRO A 776 8.38 21.63 -4.57
N GLY A 777 7.74 21.71 -3.40
CA GLY A 777 6.35 21.28 -3.22
C GLY A 777 6.18 19.85 -2.70
N ASP A 778 7.23 19.03 -2.69
CA ASP A 778 7.26 17.70 -2.04
C ASP A 778 7.47 17.92 -0.55
N ILE A 779 6.37 18.14 0.16
CA ILE A 779 6.40 18.48 1.57
C ILE A 779 6.46 17.22 2.44
N ASN A 780 5.96 16.10 1.92
CA ASN A 780 6.00 14.81 2.61
C ASN A 780 7.34 14.06 2.48
N LEU A 781 8.24 14.54 1.61
CA LEU A 781 9.57 14.00 1.32
C LEU A 781 9.52 12.57 0.75
N ASP A 782 8.46 12.21 0.04
CA ASP A 782 8.29 10.90 -0.59
C ASP A 782 8.90 10.84 -2.01
N GLY A 783 9.40 11.97 -2.50
CA GLY A 783 10.00 12.10 -3.82
C GLY A 783 9.00 12.39 -4.93
N LYS A 784 7.78 12.84 -4.62
CA LYS A 784 6.73 13.23 -5.57
C LYS A 784 6.10 14.56 -5.17
N VAL A 785 5.39 15.16 -6.13
CA VAL A 785 4.51 16.30 -5.89
C VAL A 785 3.13 15.85 -6.36
N ASP A 786 2.26 15.45 -5.44
CA ASP A 786 0.95 14.89 -5.74
C ASP A 786 -0.18 15.40 -4.83
N GLU A 787 -1.36 14.77 -4.90
CA GLU A 787 -2.54 15.21 -4.11
C GLU A 787 -2.28 15.12 -2.60
N ASN A 788 -1.32 14.29 -2.13
CA ASN A 788 -0.95 14.21 -0.72
C ASN A 788 -0.22 15.49 -0.27
N ASP A 789 0.70 15.99 -1.10
CA ASP A 789 1.35 17.28 -0.87
C ASP A 789 0.33 18.39 -0.90
N PHE A 790 -0.55 18.39 -1.91
CA PHE A 790 -1.61 19.39 -2.03
C PHE A 790 -2.51 19.37 -0.79
N THR A 791 -2.88 18.19 -0.30
CA THR A 791 -3.63 18.01 0.93
C THR A 791 -2.89 18.57 2.14
N SER A 792 -1.58 18.35 2.22
CA SER A 792 -0.74 18.93 3.28
C SER A 792 -0.76 20.45 3.22
N TYR A 793 -0.52 21.04 2.04
CA TYR A 793 -0.63 22.49 1.82
C TYR A 793 -2.01 23.05 2.15
N MET A 794 -3.08 22.35 1.78
CA MET A 794 -4.45 22.72 2.15
C MET A 794 -4.61 22.78 3.67
N ASN A 795 -4.11 21.80 4.41
CA ASN A 795 -4.25 21.74 5.87
C ASN A 795 -3.49 22.87 6.58
N TYR A 796 -2.40 23.36 5.99
CA TYR A 796 -1.52 24.36 6.59
C TYR A 796 -1.64 25.76 5.98
N THR A 797 -2.54 25.96 5.02
CA THR A 797 -2.77 27.27 4.38
C THR A 797 -2.99 28.37 5.43
N GLY A 798 -2.19 29.43 5.35
CA GLY A 798 -2.26 30.57 6.27
C GLY A 798 -1.49 30.39 7.58
N LEU A 799 -0.76 29.28 7.79
CA LEU A 799 0.24 29.21 8.88
C LEU A 799 1.43 30.11 8.57
N LYS A 800 1.95 30.78 9.60
CA LYS A 800 3.09 31.70 9.45
C LYS A 800 4.23 31.37 10.42
N LYS A 801 5.43 31.84 10.08
CA LYS A 801 6.61 31.72 10.92
C LYS A 801 6.37 32.24 12.34
N GLY A 802 6.68 31.40 13.32
CA GLY A 802 6.42 31.66 14.75
C GLY A 802 5.14 31.03 15.28
N ASP A 803 4.28 30.44 14.43
CA ASP A 803 3.25 29.52 14.89
C ASP A 803 3.88 28.20 15.36
N ALA A 804 3.30 27.59 16.40
CA ALA A 804 3.82 26.36 17.02
C ALA A 804 4.00 25.21 16.02
N ASP A 805 3.17 25.15 14.98
CA ASP A 805 3.18 24.10 13.98
C ASP A 805 3.95 24.50 12.71
N PHE A 806 4.51 25.71 12.62
CA PHE A 806 5.23 26.18 11.43
C PHE A 806 6.65 25.60 11.34
N ASP A 807 7.40 25.64 12.44
CA ASP A 807 8.78 25.18 12.48
C ASP A 807 8.81 23.64 12.50
N GLY A 808 9.34 23.02 11.44
CA GLY A 808 9.36 21.56 11.27
C GLY A 808 8.97 21.16 9.84
N TYR A 809 8.11 20.15 9.73
CA TYR A 809 7.64 19.58 8.46
C TYR A 809 7.13 20.65 7.46
N ILE A 810 6.29 21.58 7.92
CA ILE A 810 5.66 22.57 7.03
C ILE A 810 6.59 23.72 6.61
N SER A 811 7.62 24.04 7.40
CA SER A 811 8.58 25.10 7.02
C SER A 811 9.33 24.80 5.71
N GLY A 812 9.44 23.52 5.33
CA GLY A 812 9.97 23.12 4.03
C GLY A 812 9.04 23.41 2.85
N GLY A 813 7.76 23.68 3.14
CA GLY A 813 6.76 24.06 2.15
C GLY A 813 6.62 25.57 1.92
N ASP A 814 7.34 26.42 2.65
CA ASP A 814 7.43 27.86 2.32
C ASP A 814 8.49 28.03 1.21
N ILE A 815 8.06 27.93 -0.04
CA ILE A 815 8.93 27.78 -1.21
C ILE A 815 9.57 29.11 -1.59
N ASN A 816 8.82 30.22 -1.50
CA ASN A 816 9.36 31.56 -1.73
C ASN A 816 10.07 32.14 -0.50
N GLY A 817 9.96 31.49 0.67
CA GLY A 817 10.68 31.84 1.89
C GLY A 817 10.15 33.11 2.56
N ASN A 818 8.89 33.47 2.33
CA ASN A 818 8.29 34.70 2.84
C ASN A 818 7.76 34.56 4.29
N GLY A 819 7.80 33.35 4.84
CA GLY A 819 7.37 33.02 6.19
C GLY A 819 5.87 32.75 6.33
N LEU A 820 5.14 32.47 5.25
CA LEU A 820 3.70 32.21 5.23
C LEU A 820 3.37 31.16 4.17
N ILE A 821 2.60 30.13 4.54
CA ILE A 821 2.07 29.18 3.56
C ILE A 821 0.90 29.83 2.82
N ASP A 822 1.12 30.21 1.56
CA ASP A 822 0.17 31.01 0.80
C ASP A 822 -0.08 30.50 -0.63
N ALA A 823 -0.74 31.35 -1.44
CA ALA A 823 -1.14 30.99 -2.78
C ALA A 823 0.05 30.63 -3.68
N TYR A 824 1.25 31.16 -3.43
CA TYR A 824 2.44 30.83 -4.19
C TYR A 824 2.82 29.36 -3.97
N ASP A 825 2.97 28.96 -2.71
CA ASP A 825 3.43 27.62 -2.35
C ASP A 825 2.43 26.57 -2.78
N ILE A 826 1.14 26.86 -2.56
CA ILE A 826 0.06 25.96 -2.94
C ILE A 826 -0.04 25.87 -4.47
N SER A 827 0.10 26.98 -5.21
CA SER A 827 0.08 26.96 -6.67
C SER A 827 1.26 26.17 -7.24
N ASN A 828 2.41 26.15 -6.58
CA ASN A 828 3.54 25.32 -6.99
C ASN A 828 3.17 23.83 -6.98
N VAL A 829 2.29 23.37 -6.10
CA VAL A 829 1.81 21.98 -6.12
C VAL A 829 0.61 21.81 -7.05
N ALA A 830 -0.38 22.70 -6.94
CA ALA A 830 -1.68 22.58 -7.61
C ALA A 830 -1.58 22.46 -9.13
N MET A 831 -0.58 23.10 -9.75
CA MET A 831 -0.40 23.10 -11.20
C MET A 831 0.21 21.80 -11.75
N HIS A 832 0.77 20.95 -10.88
CA HIS A 832 1.28 19.63 -11.26
C HIS A 832 0.20 18.54 -11.12
N LEU A 833 -0.98 18.89 -10.61
CA LEU A 833 -2.12 17.99 -10.48
C LEU A 833 -2.99 17.99 -11.75
N GLU A 834 -3.92 17.03 -11.81
CA GLU A 834 -4.79 16.80 -12.97
C GLU A 834 -3.98 16.56 -14.25
N ASP A 835 -4.28 17.27 -15.34
CA ASP A 835 -3.57 17.15 -16.62
C ASP A 835 -2.26 17.99 -16.66
N GLY A 836 -1.82 18.54 -15.52
CA GLY A 836 -0.75 19.54 -15.46
C GLY A 836 -1.20 20.87 -16.07
N TRP A 837 -0.26 21.69 -16.52
CA TRP A 837 -0.54 22.93 -17.26
C TRP A 837 0.35 23.06 -18.49
N ASN A 838 -0.12 23.76 -19.53
CA ASN A 838 0.64 23.97 -20.77
C ASN A 838 1.40 25.29 -20.78
N ASP A 839 2.66 25.24 -21.20
CA ASP A 839 3.65 26.33 -21.21
C ASP A 839 3.42 27.34 -22.36
N ASP A 840 2.21 27.88 -22.45
CA ASP A 840 1.89 28.96 -23.39
C ASP A 840 2.57 30.28 -22.95
N ASP A 841 2.82 31.18 -23.90
CA ASP A 841 3.45 32.49 -23.67
C ASP A 841 2.49 33.42 -22.89
N ILE A 842 2.43 33.22 -21.57
CA ILE A 842 1.53 33.92 -20.65
C ILE A 842 2.17 35.23 -20.19
N ALA A 843 1.46 36.34 -20.38
CA ALA A 843 1.88 37.65 -19.87
C ALA A 843 2.11 37.61 -18.35
N PRO A 844 3.10 38.35 -17.79
CA PRO A 844 3.36 38.36 -16.36
C PRO A 844 2.13 38.74 -15.53
N VAL A 845 1.99 38.15 -14.33
CA VAL A 845 0.92 38.50 -13.39
C VAL A 845 0.92 40.00 -13.06
N GLY A 846 -0.27 40.57 -12.91
CA GLY A 846 -0.46 41.98 -12.56
C GLY A 846 -1.86 42.31 -12.06
N GLY A 847 -2.03 43.53 -11.55
CA GLY A 847 -3.31 44.07 -11.11
C GLY A 847 -3.33 44.54 -9.66
N LYS A 848 -4.51 44.91 -9.16
CA LYS A 848 -4.73 45.38 -7.78
C LYS A 848 -5.99 44.78 -7.19
N VAL A 849 -6.01 44.59 -5.87
CA VAL A 849 -7.18 44.13 -5.13
C VAL A 849 -7.58 45.17 -4.07
N TYR A 850 -8.88 45.33 -3.83
CA TYR A 850 -9.39 46.24 -2.80
C TYR A 850 -10.69 45.73 -2.17
N TYR A 851 -10.97 46.23 -0.96
CA TYR A 851 -12.17 45.89 -0.19
C TYR A 851 -13.25 46.96 -0.34
N GLU A 852 -14.48 46.53 -0.57
CA GLU A 852 -15.67 47.37 -0.57
C GLU A 852 -16.68 46.87 0.48
N TYR A 853 -16.81 47.64 1.57
CA TYR A 853 -17.76 47.35 2.63
C TYR A 853 -19.16 47.85 2.25
N ASN A 854 -20.20 47.06 2.55
CA ASN A 854 -21.58 47.46 2.27
C ASN A 854 -22.05 48.66 3.11
N ARG A 855 -21.37 48.98 4.22
CA ARG A 855 -21.65 50.13 5.10
C ARG A 855 -20.35 50.71 5.64
N LYS A 856 -20.41 51.96 6.11
CA LYS A 856 -19.28 52.64 6.78
C LYS A 856 -19.22 52.40 8.30
N SER A 857 -20.32 51.96 8.91
CA SER A 857 -20.43 51.68 10.34
C SER A 857 -21.43 50.56 10.58
N TYR A 858 -21.23 49.79 11.65
CA TYR A 858 -22.06 48.64 12.03
C TYR A 858 -22.42 48.70 13.51
N ALA A 859 -23.63 48.26 13.86
CA ALA A 859 -24.05 47.98 15.22
C ALA A 859 -23.76 46.52 15.60
N ALA A 860 -23.78 46.20 16.90
CA ALA A 860 -23.71 44.81 17.34
C ALA A 860 -24.88 44.00 16.76
N GLY A 861 -24.58 42.83 16.18
CA GLY A 861 -25.53 41.97 15.49
C GLY A 861 -25.73 42.28 14.01
N ASP A 862 -25.15 43.33 13.45
CA ASP A 862 -25.24 43.61 12.01
C ASP A 862 -24.46 42.59 11.18
N ASP A 863 -24.98 42.26 9.99
CA ASP A 863 -24.24 41.54 8.96
C ASP A 863 -23.27 42.48 8.24
N VAL A 864 -21.99 42.12 8.27
CA VAL A 864 -20.90 42.83 7.62
C VAL A 864 -20.60 42.11 6.31
N ILE A 865 -20.84 42.78 5.19
CA ILE A 865 -20.63 42.24 3.85
C ILE A 865 -19.49 43.02 3.21
N ILE A 866 -18.39 42.32 2.92
CA ILE A 866 -17.19 42.89 2.33
C ILE A 866 -17.00 42.25 0.96
N LYS A 867 -17.17 43.05 -0.10
CA LYS A 867 -16.84 42.62 -1.47
C LYS A 867 -15.35 42.82 -1.71
N VAL A 868 -14.71 41.80 -2.24
CA VAL A 868 -13.31 41.86 -2.68
C VAL A 868 -13.32 42.02 -4.19
N LYS A 869 -12.66 43.06 -4.68
CA LYS A 869 -12.64 43.40 -6.11
C LYS A 869 -11.22 43.47 -6.64
N GLY A 870 -11.02 42.85 -7.80
CA GLY A 870 -9.82 42.97 -8.61
C GLY A 870 -9.98 44.06 -9.66
N LYS A 871 -8.92 44.80 -9.92
CA LYS A 871 -8.83 45.81 -10.97
C LYS A 871 -7.59 45.59 -11.81
N ASP A 872 -7.74 45.67 -13.13
CA ASP A 872 -6.67 45.49 -14.10
C ASP A 872 -5.89 44.17 -13.86
N LEU A 873 -6.58 43.09 -13.45
CA LEU A 873 -5.95 41.79 -13.20
C LEU A 873 -5.35 41.25 -14.50
N GLN A 874 -4.22 40.58 -14.40
CA GLN A 874 -3.54 39.96 -15.52
C GLN A 874 -2.98 38.61 -15.09
N SER A 875 -3.31 37.56 -15.84
CA SER A 875 -2.76 36.20 -15.67
C SER A 875 -2.85 35.60 -14.25
N VAL A 876 -3.81 36.04 -13.43
CA VAL A 876 -3.91 35.55 -12.04
C VAL A 876 -4.42 34.10 -12.03
N ASN A 877 -3.53 33.18 -11.67
CA ASN A 877 -3.81 31.74 -11.52
C ASN A 877 -4.13 31.35 -10.08
N ALA A 878 -3.56 32.10 -9.14
CA ALA A 878 -3.80 31.95 -7.72
C ALA A 878 -3.69 33.31 -7.03
N PHE A 879 -4.39 33.46 -5.90
CA PHE A 879 -4.21 34.62 -5.03
C PHE A 879 -4.51 34.26 -3.58
N ASN A 880 -3.89 34.99 -2.67
CA ASN A 880 -4.28 35.02 -1.27
C ASN A 880 -4.48 36.45 -0.79
N LEU A 881 -5.27 36.61 0.27
CA LEU A 881 -5.40 37.85 1.00
C LEU A 881 -5.07 37.64 2.47
N ILE A 882 -4.45 38.64 3.09
CA ILE A 882 -4.17 38.65 4.52
C ILE A 882 -5.13 39.66 5.14
N PHE A 883 -6.17 39.17 5.83
CA PHE A 883 -7.21 40.00 6.43
C PHE A 883 -7.23 39.86 7.97
N PRO A 884 -6.39 40.64 8.68
CA PRO A 884 -6.42 40.67 10.14
C PRO A 884 -7.70 41.31 10.65
N TYR A 885 -8.32 40.70 11.67
CA TYR A 885 -9.50 41.29 12.31
C TYR A 885 -9.49 41.04 13.82
N SER A 886 -10.30 41.80 14.57
CA SER A 886 -10.46 41.56 16.00
C SER A 886 -11.62 40.58 16.24
N PRO A 887 -11.37 39.41 16.86
CA PRO A 887 -12.45 38.46 17.20
C PRO A 887 -13.35 38.99 18.32
N LYS A 888 -13.01 40.14 18.91
CA LYS A 888 -13.87 40.87 19.87
C LYS A 888 -14.88 41.80 19.18
N GLU A 889 -14.65 42.15 17.91
CA GLU A 889 -15.46 43.09 17.13
C GLU A 889 -16.23 42.39 16.00
N LEU A 890 -15.64 41.34 15.43
CA LEU A 890 -16.17 40.62 14.27
C LEU A 890 -16.10 39.12 14.50
N GLN A 891 -17.05 38.39 13.92
CA GLN A 891 -17.06 36.94 13.82
C GLN A 891 -17.14 36.57 12.34
N PHE A 892 -16.20 35.77 11.85
CA PHE A 892 -16.27 35.24 10.49
C PHE A 892 -17.47 34.29 10.33
N VAL A 893 -18.19 34.40 9.21
CA VAL A 893 -19.35 33.55 8.89
C VAL A 893 -19.03 32.62 7.73
N LYS A 894 -18.65 33.19 6.57
CA LYS A 894 -18.26 32.44 5.37
C LYS A 894 -17.67 33.34 4.30
N VAL A 895 -17.01 32.73 3.33
CA VAL A 895 -16.71 33.34 2.02
C VAL A 895 -17.68 32.79 0.98
N GLU A 896 -18.20 33.67 0.14
CA GLU A 896 -18.99 33.35 -1.05
C GLU A 896 -18.22 33.76 -2.30
N THR A 897 -18.32 32.96 -3.35
CA THR A 897 -17.75 33.27 -4.67
C THR A 897 -18.84 33.14 -5.73
N ASP A 898 -18.60 33.75 -6.89
CA ASP A 898 -19.44 33.49 -8.05
C ASP A 898 -19.29 32.01 -8.48
N PRO A 899 -20.35 31.31 -8.90
CA PRO A 899 -20.25 29.93 -9.39
C PRO A 899 -19.30 29.74 -10.57
N SER A 900 -18.97 30.80 -11.31
CA SER A 900 -17.95 30.78 -12.37
C SER A 900 -16.50 30.77 -11.84
N MET A 901 -16.30 31.00 -10.54
CA MET A 901 -15.02 30.85 -9.86
C MET A 901 -14.66 29.37 -9.75
N VAL A 902 -13.85 28.88 -10.69
CA VAL A 902 -13.39 27.47 -10.74
C VAL A 902 -12.19 27.18 -9.84
N MET A 903 -11.49 28.22 -9.36
CA MET A 903 -10.39 28.06 -8.40
C MET A 903 -10.87 27.37 -7.12
N ARG A 904 -10.06 26.45 -6.61
CA ARG A 904 -10.30 25.77 -5.35
C ARG A 904 -10.21 26.79 -4.21
N ASN A 905 -11.27 26.87 -3.41
CA ASN A 905 -11.34 27.75 -2.25
C ASN A 905 -10.66 27.10 -1.04
N LEU A 906 -9.52 27.65 -0.65
CA LEU A 906 -8.69 27.23 0.47
C LEU A 906 -8.68 28.30 1.58
N THR A 907 -9.82 28.98 1.77
CA THR A 907 -9.93 30.02 2.79
C THR A 907 -9.88 29.43 4.19
N TYR A 908 -8.95 29.92 5.02
CA TYR A 908 -8.87 29.58 6.44
C TYR A 908 -8.97 30.82 7.33
N ASP A 909 -9.69 30.67 8.44
CA ASP A 909 -9.71 31.64 9.54
C ASP A 909 -8.78 31.16 10.65
N ARG A 910 -7.59 31.77 10.77
CA ARG A 910 -6.49 31.27 11.61
C ARG A 910 -6.36 32.09 12.89
N HIS A 911 -6.21 31.37 14.00
CA HIS A 911 -5.76 31.93 15.28
C HIS A 911 -4.27 31.60 15.44
N HIS A 912 -3.43 32.62 15.53
CA HIS A 912 -1.97 32.46 15.58
C HIS A 912 -1.45 32.37 17.00
N SER A 913 -0.24 31.85 17.14
CA SER A 913 0.43 31.67 18.44
C SER A 913 0.77 33.00 19.13
N ASP A 914 0.87 34.10 18.37
CA ASP A 914 1.01 35.47 18.89
C ASP A 914 -0.32 36.09 19.39
N GLY A 915 -1.43 35.34 19.29
CA GLY A 915 -2.78 35.75 19.70
C GLY A 915 -3.54 36.56 18.65
N SER A 916 -2.97 36.77 17.46
CA SER A 916 -3.67 37.44 16.35
C SER A 916 -4.71 36.53 15.67
N GLN A 917 -5.79 37.13 15.18
CA GLN A 917 -6.80 36.46 14.36
C GLN A 917 -6.72 37.02 12.94
N VAL A 918 -6.54 36.14 11.95
CA VAL A 918 -6.36 36.52 10.55
C VAL A 918 -7.16 35.58 9.66
N LEU A 919 -8.00 36.16 8.80
CA LEU A 919 -8.65 35.44 7.72
C LEU A 919 -7.73 35.44 6.49
N TYR A 920 -7.51 34.26 5.91
CA TYR A 920 -6.72 34.05 4.71
C TYR A 920 -7.60 33.55 3.56
N PRO A 921 -8.32 34.43 2.83
CA PRO A 921 -8.96 34.05 1.58
C PRO A 921 -7.89 33.64 0.57
N THR A 922 -7.81 32.34 0.27
CA THR A 922 -6.78 31.76 -0.62
C THR A 922 -7.47 30.93 -1.69
N PHE A 923 -7.15 31.22 -2.95
CA PHE A 923 -7.78 30.61 -4.12
C PHE A 923 -6.71 30.21 -5.12
N VAL A 924 -6.78 28.97 -5.60
CA VAL A 924 -5.76 28.38 -6.46
C VAL A 924 -6.44 27.55 -7.54
N ASN A 925 -6.05 27.72 -8.80
CA ASN A 925 -6.40 26.76 -9.85
C ASN A 925 -5.61 25.45 -9.66
N VAL A 926 -6.32 24.32 -9.71
CA VAL A 926 -5.70 22.98 -9.75
C VAL A 926 -5.67 22.56 -11.22
N GLY A 927 -4.49 22.16 -11.73
CA GLY A 927 -4.31 21.89 -13.16
C GLY A 927 -4.48 23.10 -14.09
N ASP A 928 -4.79 22.82 -15.36
CA ASP A 928 -4.87 23.82 -16.44
C ASP A 928 -6.24 24.52 -16.51
N HIS A 929 -6.44 25.56 -15.70
CA HIS A 929 -7.66 26.38 -15.73
C HIS A 929 -7.41 27.81 -16.20
N HIS A 930 -8.48 28.51 -16.60
CA HIS A 930 -8.39 29.91 -17.03
C HIS A 930 -7.91 30.82 -15.90
N THR A 931 -7.07 31.80 -16.25
CA THR A 931 -6.58 32.84 -15.33
C THR A 931 -7.49 34.06 -15.34
N PHE A 932 -7.56 34.81 -14.22
CA PHE A 932 -8.31 36.06 -14.18
C PHE A 932 -7.57 37.18 -14.91
N ASN A 933 -8.34 37.87 -15.76
CA ASN A 933 -7.90 39.02 -16.54
C ASN A 933 -8.99 40.11 -16.51
N GLY A 934 -8.58 41.37 -16.37
CA GLY A 934 -9.48 42.53 -16.28
C GLY A 934 -10.03 42.82 -14.89
N ASP A 935 -11.15 43.53 -14.83
CA ASP A 935 -11.85 43.86 -13.58
C ASP A 935 -12.80 42.72 -13.18
N ALA A 936 -12.78 42.32 -11.91
CA ALA A 936 -13.58 41.20 -11.41
C ALA A 936 -14.03 41.38 -9.95
N ASP A 937 -15.26 40.94 -9.63
CA ASP A 937 -15.67 40.70 -8.25
C ASP A 937 -15.15 39.31 -7.84
N LEU A 938 -14.10 39.26 -7.02
CA LEU A 938 -13.38 38.02 -6.71
C LEU A 938 -14.15 37.15 -5.72
N LEU A 939 -14.57 37.75 -4.60
CA LEU A 939 -15.30 37.05 -3.53
C LEU A 939 -16.06 38.02 -2.62
N VAL A 940 -16.95 37.48 -1.80
CA VAL A 940 -17.66 38.19 -0.74
C VAL A 940 -17.34 37.55 0.61
N ILE A 941 -16.74 38.32 1.51
CA ILE A 941 -16.53 37.93 2.90
C ILE A 941 -17.76 38.36 3.71
N ARG A 942 -18.38 37.40 4.40
CA ARG A 942 -19.45 37.66 5.36
C ARG A 942 -18.96 37.49 6.77
N MET A 943 -19.19 38.53 7.57
CA MET A 943 -18.91 38.54 9.00
C MET A 943 -20.13 39.03 9.78
N LYS A 944 -20.13 38.78 11.08
CA LYS A 944 -21.10 39.31 12.04
C LYS A 944 -20.41 40.32 12.95
N ALA A 945 -20.97 41.52 13.08
CA ALA A 945 -20.49 42.49 14.05
C ALA A 945 -20.87 42.03 15.47
N LEU A 946 -19.89 41.86 16.34
CA LEU A 946 -20.11 41.51 17.76
C LEU A 946 -20.26 42.76 18.63
N LYS A 947 -19.70 43.89 18.18
CA LYS A 947 -19.78 45.20 18.83
C LYS A 947 -19.90 46.31 17.78
N PRO A 948 -20.35 47.51 18.16
CA PRO A 948 -20.35 48.65 17.26
C PRO A 948 -18.93 48.99 16.81
N PHE A 949 -18.72 49.15 15.50
CA PHE A 949 -17.44 49.60 14.95
C PHE A 949 -17.62 50.42 13.66
N VAL A 950 -16.58 51.18 13.31
CA VAL A 950 -16.51 51.99 12.08
C VAL A 950 -15.43 51.40 11.19
N VAL A 951 -15.75 51.23 9.90
CA VAL A 951 -14.81 50.68 8.91
C VAL A 951 -13.60 51.61 8.79
N LYS A 952 -12.42 51.04 8.94
CA LYS A 952 -11.15 51.72 8.63
C LYS A 952 -10.77 51.41 7.18
N ASN A 953 -10.29 52.41 6.45
CA ASN A 953 -9.70 52.18 5.14
C ASN A 953 -8.52 51.22 5.31
N THR A 954 -8.64 50.04 4.73
CA THR A 954 -7.65 48.97 4.82
C THR A 954 -7.25 48.61 3.40
N THR A 955 -5.97 48.74 3.06
CA THR A 955 -5.44 48.25 1.79
C THR A 955 -5.45 46.73 1.83
N ALA A 956 -5.82 46.08 0.72
CA ALA A 956 -5.63 44.65 0.58
C ALA A 956 -4.14 44.33 0.71
N LYS A 957 -3.82 43.20 1.34
CA LYS A 957 -2.47 42.65 1.43
C LYS A 957 -2.54 41.19 0.99
N GLY A 958 -1.46 40.68 0.43
CA GLY A 958 -1.37 39.31 -0.05
C GLY A 958 -0.61 39.25 -1.38
N LEU A 959 -0.84 38.18 -2.14
CA LEU A 959 -0.15 37.91 -3.40
C LEU A 959 -1.13 37.60 -4.52
N LEU A 960 -0.74 38.00 -5.73
CA LEU A 960 -1.24 37.45 -7.00
C LEU A 960 -0.14 36.60 -7.61
N VAL A 961 -0.49 35.42 -8.13
CA VAL A 961 0.47 34.44 -8.67
C VAL A 961 -0.03 33.93 -10.03
N ASP A 962 0.86 33.84 -11.02
CA ASP A 962 0.55 33.20 -12.32
C ASP A 962 1.04 31.75 -12.42
N LYS A 963 0.80 31.14 -13.59
CA LYS A 963 1.17 29.74 -13.86
C LYS A 963 2.68 29.48 -13.91
N GLN A 964 3.50 30.52 -14.05
CA GLN A 964 4.95 30.41 -14.03
C GLN A 964 5.54 30.75 -12.64
N LEU A 965 4.68 30.83 -11.62
CA LEU A 965 5.05 31.24 -10.26
C LEU A 965 5.77 32.60 -10.24
N ARG A 966 5.36 33.52 -11.13
CA ARG A 966 5.68 34.94 -10.95
C ARG A 966 4.62 35.52 -10.03
N GLU A 967 5.02 36.43 -9.16
CA GLU A 967 4.17 36.98 -8.11
C GLU A 967 4.17 38.52 -8.09
N VAL A 968 3.06 39.10 -7.64
CA VAL A 968 2.91 40.53 -7.35
C VAL A 968 2.31 40.69 -5.95
N GLU A 969 3.00 41.44 -5.09
CA GLU A 969 2.50 41.84 -3.77
C GLU A 969 1.39 42.91 -3.89
N LEU A 970 0.36 42.78 -3.04
CA LEU A 970 -0.82 43.64 -2.99
C LEU A 970 -0.73 44.78 -1.96
#